data_AF-A0A9P7Y2V3-F1
#
_entry.id   AF-A0A9P7Y2V3-F1
#
_cell.length_a   1.000
_cell.length_b   1.000
_cell.length_c   1.000
_cell.angle_alpha   90.00
_cell.angle_beta   90.00
_cell.angle_gamma   90.00
#
_symmetry.space_group_name_H-M   'P 1'
#
loop_
_entity.id
_entity.type
_entity.pdbx_description
1 polymer ?
#
loop_
_entity_poly.entity_id
_entity_poly.type
_entity_poly.pdbx_seq_one_letter_code
_entity_poly.pdbx_strand_id
1 'polypeptide(L)'
;MKVFILSCLLAVASVQSVVAQVLIAPEAANATISDSALLKSAKPSITTLSSVQVLAENDLEVGGAKYPFILLPNGHTAALSARGCQKLGEQLYTVQDHALPSVQKMLAKHAGKSTRFYIGSGRNTTTSCSVLTMTKGVASINNKASCKASLPALCSNTNTKGSTVTVQASLGRLTGLRDKHGFRFNGIRYAQPPTGKRRFAAPVPITTRWNNNVDATKLGGICPQPAGGSDDCLFLNVFTPKLNAGKSGLLPVMFYIHGGSFINGAGSDPSFDGANMASRGQVVIVTINYRLGIFGFFERVDAGISRKTIPGNQGVRDQLLALKWVQDNIASFGGDPRQVTAFGESAGGHSIRALLSMPVAAKGLFRAAIAQSDPLDIPFNTAKSASQVVSGGIMKILGCADKDINCMRSKNTTEIIRAQTAVVSQAIALAPEESFMELIKPTVDGILIHNQFDQLIAGKNGGVVRVPFMIGTMKNEGNGFLPSLGQTTPVRDIVFGITADAFLGYQRAMITAAYNLYPIDDSIPDATRIVEGLLASDYLWICPTQFITKAWATQVKTPLYHYQFQRAYSPTRPVSDICHGLVCHGDDIGIVFASPAVLNNPSEYPWTSDDAALSRQVMDRWIAFGVTGGNPNTSDEYPAWPLYDATKQSIYMFDLKPTISTGGLRPQFCGFMDQALKYDFQLYV
;
A
#
# COMPACT_ATOMS: atom_id res chain seq x y z
N MET A 1 8.32 6.66 -43.32
CA MET A 1 9.72 6.38 -42.91
C MET A 1 10.50 7.62 -42.50
N LYS A 2 10.67 8.65 -43.34
CA LYS A 2 11.34 9.92 -42.93
C LYS A 2 10.59 10.71 -41.84
N VAL A 3 9.25 10.69 -41.88
CA VAL A 3 8.40 11.25 -40.81
C VAL A 3 8.56 10.45 -39.51
N PHE A 4 8.54 9.11 -39.57
CA PHE A 4 8.74 8.20 -38.43
C PHE A 4 10.11 8.38 -37.73
N ILE A 5 11.17 8.61 -38.50
CA ILE A 5 12.51 8.90 -37.97
C ILE A 5 12.55 10.29 -37.30
N LEU A 6 11.85 11.27 -37.86
CA LEU A 6 11.72 12.61 -37.27
C LEU A 6 10.85 12.59 -36.00
N SER A 7 9.80 11.77 -35.96
CA SER A 7 8.96 11.49 -34.77
C SER A 7 9.77 10.85 -33.66
N CYS A 8 10.60 9.84 -33.99
CA CYS A 8 11.51 9.22 -33.02
C CYS A 8 12.56 10.21 -32.50
N LEU A 9 13.14 11.06 -33.37
CA LEU A 9 14.14 12.05 -32.95
C LEU A 9 13.54 13.17 -32.08
N LEU A 10 12.32 13.61 -32.36
CA LEU A 10 11.60 14.61 -31.56
C LEU A 10 11.14 14.02 -30.21
N ALA A 11 10.68 12.77 -30.18
CA ALA A 11 10.36 12.06 -28.94
C ALA A 11 11.62 11.78 -28.10
N VAL A 12 12.75 11.43 -28.71
CA VAL A 12 14.02 11.21 -27.98
C VAL A 12 14.59 12.52 -27.42
N ALA A 13 14.44 13.64 -28.13
CA ALA A 13 14.93 14.95 -27.68
C ALA A 13 14.07 15.59 -26.56
N SER A 14 12.74 15.35 -26.57
CA SER A 14 11.85 15.80 -25.49
C SER A 14 11.92 14.90 -24.25
N VAL A 15 12.15 13.59 -24.42
CA VAL A 15 12.28 12.66 -23.28
C VAL A 15 13.62 12.84 -22.55
N GLN A 16 14.72 13.21 -23.23
CA GLN A 16 16.01 13.46 -22.56
C GLN A 16 16.02 14.71 -21.67
N SER A 17 15.15 15.69 -21.92
CA SER A 17 15.05 16.93 -21.13
C SER A 17 13.97 16.90 -20.05
N VAL A 18 12.98 16.01 -20.17
CA VAL A 18 11.82 15.92 -19.24
C VAL A 18 11.98 14.83 -18.16
N VAL A 19 12.78 13.79 -18.39
CA VAL A 19 13.03 12.74 -17.37
C VAL A 19 13.76 13.28 -16.13
N ALA A 20 14.38 14.46 -16.23
CA ALA A 20 14.94 15.17 -15.08
C ALA A 20 13.92 15.97 -14.25
N GLN A 21 12.70 16.21 -14.76
CA GLN A 21 11.71 17.12 -14.14
C GLN A 21 10.38 16.47 -13.76
N VAL A 22 10.08 15.25 -14.20
CA VAL A 22 8.79 14.57 -13.88
C VAL A 22 8.96 13.34 -12.97
N LEU A 23 10.19 13.01 -12.55
CA LEU A 23 10.46 12.05 -11.45
C LEU A 23 10.29 12.68 -10.05
N ILE A 24 9.60 13.81 -9.97
CA ILE A 24 9.25 14.47 -8.71
C ILE A 24 7.98 13.77 -8.20
N ALA A 25 8.16 12.64 -7.49
CA ALA A 25 7.42 12.51 -6.24
C ALA A 25 7.52 13.88 -5.56
N PRO A 26 6.40 14.52 -5.12
CA PRO A 26 6.45 15.87 -4.55
C PRO A 26 7.68 15.88 -3.68
N GLU A 27 8.66 16.75 -4.05
CA GLU A 27 10.03 16.76 -3.50
C GLU A 27 9.93 16.08 -2.15
N ALA A 28 10.45 14.85 -2.01
CA ALA A 28 10.42 14.17 -0.72
C ALA A 28 10.91 15.23 0.22
N ALA A 29 9.98 15.83 0.96
CA ALA A 29 10.20 17.21 1.32
C ALA A 29 11.48 17.09 2.11
N ASN A 30 12.46 17.91 1.77
CA ASN A 30 13.41 18.29 2.77
C ASN A 30 12.67 19.13 3.85
N ALA A 31 11.39 18.85 4.15
CA ALA A 31 11.10 18.20 5.42
C ALA A 31 12.09 17.04 5.70
N THR A 32 13.36 17.41 5.97
CA THR A 32 13.72 17.34 7.37
C THR A 32 12.47 17.78 8.13
N ILE A 33 11.63 16.82 8.54
CA ILE A 33 11.16 16.86 9.92
C ILE A 33 12.42 17.30 10.61
N SER A 34 12.41 18.54 11.11
CA SER A 34 13.51 19.01 11.90
C SER A 34 13.62 17.96 13.00
N ASP A 35 14.48 16.98 12.78
CA ASP A 35 14.76 15.85 13.66
C ASP A 35 15.50 16.39 14.91
N SER A 36 15.54 17.71 15.04
CA SER A 36 16.11 18.53 16.08
C SER A 36 15.07 19.24 16.97
N ALA A 37 13.76 19.13 16.72
CA ALA A 37 12.75 19.78 17.58
C ALA A 37 11.96 18.85 18.53
N LEU A 38 12.07 17.51 18.39
CA LEU A 38 11.34 16.55 19.23
C LEU A 38 12.18 15.86 20.33
N LEU A 39 13.44 16.23 20.49
CA LEU A 39 14.33 15.66 21.51
C LEU A 39 14.74 16.71 22.55
N LYS A 40 13.80 17.09 23.42
CA LYS A 40 14.16 17.54 24.77
C LYS A 40 13.52 16.63 25.82
N SER A 41 14.35 15.68 26.24
CA SER A 41 14.37 14.95 27.49
C SER A 41 13.05 14.37 28.01
N ALA A 42 12.83 13.09 27.72
CA ALA A 42 12.30 12.16 28.71
C ALA A 42 13.18 10.91 28.71
N LYS A 43 13.73 10.54 29.87
CA LYS A 43 14.53 9.31 30.03
C LYS A 43 13.72 8.10 29.52
N PRO A 44 14.33 7.13 28.81
CA PRO A 44 13.59 6.00 28.25
C PRO A 44 13.11 5.06 29.35
N SER A 45 11.79 4.81 29.44
CA SER A 45 11.26 3.69 30.22
C SER A 45 11.30 2.43 29.36
N ILE A 46 12.39 1.67 29.45
CA ILE A 46 12.49 0.35 28.83
C ILE A 46 11.64 -0.61 29.67
N THR A 47 10.46 -0.96 29.17
CA THR A 47 9.58 -1.94 29.83
C THR A 47 9.35 -3.13 28.93
N THR A 48 9.62 -4.33 29.46
CA THR A 48 9.09 -5.58 28.88
C THR A 48 7.62 -5.69 29.30
N LEU A 49 6.71 -5.57 28.34
CA LEU A 49 5.27 -5.44 28.60
C LEU A 49 4.57 -6.81 28.58
N SER A 50 3.58 -7.00 29.46
CA SER A 50 2.53 -8.00 29.27
C SER A 50 1.62 -7.60 28.09
N SER A 51 0.54 -8.32 27.81
CA SER A 51 -0.45 -7.85 26.83
C SER A 51 -0.87 -6.41 27.15
N VAL A 52 -0.78 -5.51 26.16
CA VAL A 52 -1.21 -4.11 26.26
C VAL A 52 -1.92 -3.71 24.99
N GLN A 53 -2.93 -2.85 25.09
CA GLN A 53 -3.66 -2.34 23.95
C GLN A 53 -3.96 -0.85 24.13
N VAL A 54 -3.58 -0.03 23.16
CA VAL A 54 -3.97 1.38 23.09
C VAL A 54 -5.35 1.46 22.47
N LEU A 55 -6.22 2.25 23.08
CA LEU A 55 -7.56 2.56 22.60
C LEU A 55 -7.69 4.08 22.52
N ALA A 56 -8.19 4.58 21.39
CA ALA A 56 -8.49 6.00 21.20
C ALA A 56 -9.72 6.18 20.31
N GLU A 57 -10.44 7.29 20.50
CA GLU A 57 -11.46 7.71 19.56
C GLU A 57 -10.76 8.36 18.37
N ASN A 58 -10.61 7.62 17.29
CA ASN A 58 -9.99 8.11 16.08
C ASN A 58 -11.06 8.38 15.02
N ASP A 59 -11.53 9.62 14.96
CA ASP A 59 -12.50 10.10 13.97
C ASP A 59 -11.85 10.54 12.66
N LEU A 60 -10.52 10.45 12.54
CA LEU A 60 -9.74 10.88 11.38
C LEU A 60 -9.83 12.40 11.09
N GLU A 61 -10.31 13.19 12.06
CA GLU A 61 -10.25 14.64 11.97
C GLU A 61 -8.81 15.14 12.20
N VAL A 62 -8.57 16.43 11.92
CA VAL A 62 -7.27 17.07 12.20
C VAL A 62 -6.87 16.85 13.66
N GLY A 63 -5.64 16.42 13.88
CA GLY A 63 -5.15 16.06 15.21
C GLY A 63 -5.44 14.61 15.60
N GLY A 64 -6.08 13.79 14.75
CA GLY A 64 -6.14 12.33 14.86
C GLY A 64 -6.79 11.80 16.15
N ALA A 65 -6.20 10.76 16.73
CA ALA A 65 -6.70 10.06 17.91
C ALA A 65 -6.98 10.96 19.14
N LYS A 66 -8.21 10.93 19.65
CA LYS A 66 -8.70 11.65 20.83
C LYS A 66 -8.93 10.70 22.01
N TYR A 67 -8.82 11.24 23.23
CA TYR A 67 -9.03 10.52 24.50
C TYR A 67 -8.28 9.17 24.62
N PRO A 68 -6.99 9.10 24.28
CA PRO A 68 -6.27 7.84 24.28
C PRO A 68 -6.08 7.28 25.70
N PHE A 69 -6.24 5.98 25.85
CA PHE A 69 -5.93 5.24 27.08
C PHE A 69 -5.36 3.85 26.76
N ILE A 70 -4.75 3.22 27.75
CA ILE A 70 -4.15 1.89 27.59
C ILE A 70 -4.96 0.88 28.38
N LEU A 71 -5.43 -0.15 27.70
CA LEU A 71 -6.02 -1.33 28.30
C LEU A 71 -4.91 -2.33 28.66
N LEU A 72 -4.87 -2.71 29.93
CA LEU A 72 -4.20 -3.91 30.42
C LEU A 72 -5.26 -5.02 30.53
N PRO A 73 -5.38 -5.93 29.54
CA PRO A 73 -6.50 -6.86 29.46
C PRO A 73 -6.39 -8.03 30.43
N ASN A 74 -5.20 -8.31 30.96
CA ASN A 74 -5.00 -9.40 31.90
C ASN A 74 -5.39 -8.98 33.33
N GLY A 75 -6.15 -9.85 34.00
CA GLY A 75 -6.60 -9.63 35.36
C GLY A 75 -5.46 -9.63 36.38
N HIS A 76 -5.35 -8.57 37.17
CA HIS A 76 -4.42 -8.46 38.28
C HIS A 76 -5.05 -7.69 39.45
N THR A 77 -4.45 -7.76 40.64
CA THR A 77 -4.83 -6.90 41.79
C THR A 77 -4.57 -5.43 41.50
N ALA A 78 -5.26 -4.51 42.16
CA ALA A 78 -5.10 -3.07 41.94
C ALA A 78 -3.65 -2.57 42.04
N ALA A 79 -2.89 -3.06 43.03
CA ALA A 79 -1.48 -2.69 43.22
C ALA A 79 -0.57 -3.16 42.07
N LEU A 80 -0.81 -4.37 41.54
CA LEU A 80 -0.08 -4.89 40.38
C LEU A 80 -0.45 -4.11 39.11
N SER A 81 -1.73 -3.79 38.92
CA SER A 81 -2.20 -2.98 37.79
C SER A 81 -1.62 -1.58 37.80
N ALA A 82 -1.59 -0.92 38.96
CA ALA A 82 -0.96 0.40 39.13
C ALA A 82 0.54 0.35 38.79
N ARG A 83 1.27 -0.67 39.25
CA ARG A 83 2.67 -0.90 38.86
C ARG A 83 2.82 -1.14 37.35
N GLY A 84 1.86 -1.83 36.74
CA GLY A 84 1.80 -2.03 35.28
C GLY A 84 1.75 -0.71 34.52
N CYS A 85 0.83 0.19 34.92
CA CYS A 85 0.76 1.54 34.36
C CYS A 85 2.05 2.33 34.59
N GLN A 86 2.63 2.26 35.80
CA GLN A 86 3.87 2.99 36.13
C GLN A 86 5.05 2.57 35.27
N LYS A 87 5.16 1.28 34.92
CA LYS A 87 6.20 0.82 33.99
C LYS A 87 6.06 1.45 32.60
N LEU A 88 4.82 1.69 32.14
CA LEU A 88 4.55 2.45 30.91
C LEU A 88 4.81 3.95 31.07
N GLY A 89 5.20 4.44 32.25
CA GLY A 89 5.29 5.87 32.55
C GLY A 89 3.92 6.52 32.72
N GLU A 90 2.89 5.73 33.02
CA GLU A 90 1.49 6.14 33.10
C GLU A 90 0.92 5.85 34.51
N GLN A 91 -0.31 6.30 34.75
CA GLN A 91 -1.04 6.01 35.98
C GLN A 91 -2.36 5.30 35.66
N LEU A 92 -3.05 4.78 36.68
CA LEU A 92 -4.42 4.31 36.47
C LEU A 92 -5.27 5.45 35.92
N TYR A 93 -6.06 5.16 34.88
CA TYR A 93 -6.86 6.14 34.16
C TYR A 93 -7.87 6.79 35.10
N THR A 94 -7.75 8.10 35.30
CA THR A 94 -8.77 8.87 36.01
C THR A 94 -9.82 9.30 35.01
N VAL A 95 -11.01 8.74 35.13
CA VAL A 95 -12.13 9.08 34.25
C VAL A 95 -12.50 10.54 34.46
N GLN A 96 -12.39 11.34 33.41
CA GLN A 96 -12.95 12.69 33.36
C GLN A 96 -14.36 12.61 32.77
N ASP A 97 -15.31 13.35 33.32
CA ASP A 97 -16.74 13.25 32.94
C ASP A 97 -16.96 13.44 31.44
N HIS A 98 -16.21 14.34 30.80
CA HIS A 98 -16.31 14.60 29.36
C HIS A 98 -15.71 13.51 28.46
N ALA A 99 -14.78 12.69 28.97
CA ALA A 99 -14.14 11.60 28.23
C ALA A 99 -14.86 10.25 28.41
N LEU A 100 -15.74 10.14 29.42
CA LEU A 100 -16.48 8.91 29.74
C LEU A 100 -17.31 8.36 28.57
N PRO A 101 -18.04 9.16 27.78
CA PRO A 101 -18.77 8.64 26.62
C PRO A 101 -17.86 7.96 25.59
N SER A 102 -16.72 8.58 25.27
CA SER A 102 -15.73 8.03 24.34
C SER A 102 -15.09 6.75 24.88
N VAL A 103 -14.71 6.74 26.17
CA VAL A 103 -14.17 5.54 26.85
C VAL A 103 -15.21 4.41 26.84
N GLN A 104 -16.48 4.70 27.13
CA GLN A 104 -17.56 3.73 27.09
C GLN A 104 -17.74 3.14 25.68
N LYS A 105 -17.79 4.00 24.65
CA LYS A 105 -17.89 3.59 23.24
C LYS A 105 -16.74 2.68 22.83
N MET A 106 -15.51 3.02 23.19
CA MET A 106 -14.34 2.20 22.89
C MET A 106 -14.37 0.86 23.64
N LEU A 107 -14.65 0.86 24.94
CA LEU A 107 -14.72 -0.37 25.72
C LEU A 107 -15.86 -1.29 25.27
N ALA A 108 -17.00 -0.75 24.85
CA ALA A 108 -18.12 -1.56 24.35
C ALA A 108 -17.74 -2.41 23.12
N LYS A 109 -16.78 -1.94 22.30
CA LYS A 109 -16.25 -2.68 21.15
C LYS A 109 -15.19 -3.73 21.52
N HIS A 110 -14.56 -3.61 22.69
CA HIS A 110 -13.33 -4.35 23.05
C HIS A 110 -13.45 -5.21 24.31
N ALA A 111 -14.48 -5.00 25.12
CA ALA A 111 -14.73 -5.69 26.37
C ALA A 111 -15.99 -6.56 26.27
N GLY A 112 -16.01 -7.69 26.99
CA GLY A 112 -17.20 -8.52 27.08
C GLY A 112 -18.38 -7.78 27.74
N LYS A 113 -19.60 -8.30 27.55
CA LYS A 113 -20.89 -7.69 27.97
C LYS A 113 -20.95 -7.27 29.46
N SER A 114 -20.13 -7.88 30.32
CA SER A 114 -19.94 -7.50 31.72
C SER A 114 -18.46 -7.58 32.13
N THR A 115 -17.72 -6.48 32.00
CA THR A 115 -16.28 -6.42 32.36
C THR A 115 -16.03 -5.28 33.35
N ARG A 116 -15.19 -5.55 34.36
CA ARG A 116 -14.83 -4.61 35.43
C ARG A 116 -13.35 -4.25 35.30
N PHE A 117 -13.03 -2.96 35.31
CA PHE A 117 -11.68 -2.44 35.13
C PHE A 117 -11.23 -1.61 36.31
N TYR A 118 -10.01 -1.81 36.79
CA TYR A 118 -9.39 -0.86 37.72
C TYR A 118 -9.14 0.49 37.04
N ILE A 119 -9.51 1.56 37.74
CA ILE A 119 -9.32 2.97 37.33
C ILE A 119 -8.78 3.81 38.49
N GLY A 120 -8.31 5.02 38.18
CA GLY A 120 -7.92 6.04 39.16
C GLY A 120 -9.10 6.93 39.55
N SER A 121 -9.14 7.39 40.80
CA SER A 121 -10.20 8.30 41.29
C SER A 121 -9.76 9.27 42.39
N GLY A 122 -8.53 9.15 42.88
CA GLY A 122 -8.07 9.84 44.10
C GLY A 122 -8.75 9.40 45.41
N ARG A 123 -9.71 8.45 45.36
CA ARG A 123 -10.49 7.96 46.52
C ARG A 123 -10.15 6.52 46.92
N ASN A 124 -9.10 5.96 46.35
CA ASN A 124 -8.65 4.60 46.65
C ASN A 124 -8.03 4.54 48.06
N THR A 125 -8.48 3.61 48.89
CA THR A 125 -7.84 3.26 50.16
C THR A 125 -7.03 1.97 50.02
N THR A 126 -6.42 1.49 51.09
CA THR A 126 -5.70 0.20 51.10
C THR A 126 -6.60 -1.00 50.80
N THR A 127 -7.91 -0.90 51.03
CA THR A 127 -8.88 -2.00 50.85
C THR A 127 -9.95 -1.73 49.80
N SER A 128 -10.26 -0.45 49.52
CA SER A 128 -11.33 -0.03 48.62
C SER A 128 -10.76 0.69 47.40
N CYS A 129 -11.03 0.16 46.22
CA CYS A 129 -10.53 0.66 44.94
C CYS A 129 -11.66 1.04 44.00
N SER A 130 -11.38 1.99 43.11
CA SER A 130 -12.28 2.41 42.04
C SER A 130 -12.24 1.46 40.85
N VAL A 131 -13.43 1.06 40.42
CA VAL A 131 -13.63 0.14 39.31
C VAL A 131 -14.69 0.72 38.37
N LEU A 132 -14.35 0.78 37.09
CA LEU A 132 -15.31 1.04 36.01
C LEU A 132 -15.92 -0.29 35.59
N THR A 133 -17.24 -0.40 35.67
CA THR A 133 -18.00 -1.58 35.28
C THR A 133 -18.75 -1.27 33.99
N MET A 134 -18.46 -2.03 32.94
CA MET A 134 -19.22 -2.05 31.69
C MET A 134 -20.32 -3.09 31.81
N THR A 135 -21.59 -2.68 31.68
CA THR A 135 -22.74 -3.60 31.65
C THR A 135 -23.63 -3.23 30.48
N LYS A 136 -23.81 -4.14 29.51
CA LYS A 136 -24.63 -3.90 28.30
C LYS A 136 -24.28 -2.58 27.58
N GLY A 137 -22.99 -2.25 27.52
CA GLY A 137 -22.50 -1.04 26.85
C GLY A 137 -22.58 0.24 27.67
N VAL A 138 -23.04 0.20 28.93
CA VAL A 138 -23.10 1.34 29.84
C VAL A 138 -21.99 1.25 30.89
N ALA A 139 -21.26 2.34 31.10
CA ALA A 139 -20.21 2.45 32.12
C ALA A 139 -20.78 2.97 33.45
N SER A 140 -20.38 2.35 34.56
CA SER A 140 -20.66 2.83 35.91
C SER A 140 -19.41 2.73 36.79
N ILE A 141 -19.23 3.67 37.71
CA ILE A 141 -18.05 3.71 38.58
C ILE A 141 -18.43 3.29 40.01
N ASN A 142 -17.72 2.31 40.55
CA ASN A 142 -17.85 1.88 41.94
C ASN A 142 -16.52 2.13 42.68
N ASN A 143 -16.54 2.96 43.72
CA ASN A 143 -15.37 3.34 44.52
C ASN A 143 -15.14 2.45 45.76
N LYS A 144 -15.95 1.41 45.96
CA LYS A 144 -15.91 0.50 47.11
C LYS A 144 -15.56 -0.93 46.71
N ALA A 145 -14.98 -1.16 45.53
CA ALA A 145 -14.62 -2.49 45.07
C ALA A 145 -13.37 -3.01 45.79
N SER A 146 -13.26 -4.32 46.01
CA SER A 146 -12.06 -4.93 46.60
C SER A 146 -10.81 -4.66 45.74
N CYS A 147 -9.74 -4.16 46.35
CA CYS A 147 -8.44 -3.99 45.71
C CYS A 147 -7.70 -5.31 45.41
N LYS A 148 -8.19 -6.44 45.95
CA LYS A 148 -7.60 -7.77 45.78
C LYS A 148 -8.21 -8.59 44.63
N ALA A 149 -9.28 -8.10 44.00
CA ALA A 149 -9.89 -8.77 42.87
C ALA A 149 -8.91 -8.83 41.67
N SER A 150 -8.95 -9.93 40.91
CA SER A 150 -8.18 -10.04 39.68
C SER A 150 -8.99 -9.42 38.54
N LEU A 151 -8.68 -8.18 38.17
CA LEU A 151 -9.42 -7.41 37.15
C LEU A 151 -8.46 -6.80 36.13
N PRO A 152 -8.89 -6.65 34.85
CA PRO A 152 -8.16 -5.81 33.90
C PRO A 152 -8.09 -4.35 34.40
N ALA A 153 -7.25 -3.54 33.79
CA ALA A 153 -7.06 -2.15 34.21
C ALA A 153 -6.96 -1.19 33.03
N LEU A 154 -7.36 0.06 33.26
CA LEU A 154 -7.16 1.16 32.33
C LEU A 154 -6.05 2.05 32.87
N CYS A 155 -5.07 2.36 32.03
CA CYS A 155 -4.04 3.35 32.31
C CYS A 155 -4.27 4.59 31.45
N SER A 156 -3.80 5.74 31.92
CA SER A 156 -3.64 6.92 31.07
C SER A 156 -2.74 6.64 29.87
N ASN A 157 -2.92 7.40 28.79
CA ASN A 157 -1.94 7.50 27.71
C ASN A 157 -1.56 8.97 27.52
N THR A 158 -0.83 9.52 28.50
CA THR A 158 -0.42 10.93 28.51
C THR A 158 0.76 11.20 27.58
N ASN A 159 1.48 10.15 27.17
CA ASN A 159 2.62 10.29 26.27
C ASN A 159 2.19 10.51 24.82
N THR A 160 2.03 11.78 24.45
CA THR A 160 1.65 12.22 23.10
C THR A 160 2.82 12.56 22.19
N LYS A 161 4.08 12.51 22.68
CA LYS A 161 5.28 12.95 21.96
C LYS A 161 6.25 11.81 21.57
N GLY A 162 5.86 10.55 21.77
CA GLY A 162 6.67 9.39 21.41
C GLY A 162 7.56 8.90 22.56
N SER A 163 7.17 7.81 23.24
CA SER A 163 8.08 7.07 24.14
C SER A 163 8.67 5.85 23.45
N THR A 164 9.89 5.49 23.80
CA THR A 164 10.45 4.19 23.39
C THR A 164 9.73 3.05 24.12
N VAL A 165 9.45 1.96 23.42
CA VAL A 165 8.89 0.73 23.98
C VAL A 165 9.68 -0.48 23.48
N THR A 166 9.88 -1.50 24.31
CA THR A 166 10.59 -2.72 23.89
C THR A 166 9.66 -3.93 23.86
N VAL A 167 9.65 -4.66 22.75
CA VAL A 167 8.92 -5.92 22.58
C VAL A 167 9.90 -7.09 22.47
N GLN A 168 9.51 -8.25 23.01
CA GLN A 168 10.23 -9.49 22.81
C GLN A 168 9.62 -10.23 21.61
N ALA A 169 10.30 -10.22 20.47
CA ALA A 169 9.94 -11.01 19.30
C ALA A 169 10.71 -12.34 19.25
N SER A 170 10.26 -13.22 18.35
CA SER A 170 10.89 -14.50 17.98
C SER A 170 12.37 -14.36 17.61
N LEU A 171 12.70 -13.31 16.86
CA LEU A 171 14.06 -13.00 16.42
C LEU A 171 14.87 -12.23 17.47
N GLY A 172 14.28 -11.73 18.55
CA GLY A 172 15.00 -10.98 19.59
C GLY A 172 14.22 -9.77 20.10
N ARG A 173 14.91 -8.88 20.81
CA ARG A 173 14.30 -7.67 21.37
C ARG A 173 14.33 -6.56 20.34
N LEU A 174 13.20 -5.86 20.14
CA LEU A 174 13.14 -4.63 19.36
C LEU A 174 12.62 -3.47 20.19
N THR A 175 13.20 -2.30 20.01
CA THR A 175 12.74 -1.05 20.60
C THR A 175 12.09 -0.18 19.53
N GLY A 176 10.78 0.06 19.65
CA GLY A 176 10.00 0.94 18.79
C GLY A 176 9.51 2.17 19.54
N LEU A 177 8.49 2.83 19.00
CA LEU A 177 7.87 4.03 19.56
C LEU A 177 6.41 3.75 19.97
N ARG A 178 5.92 4.49 20.97
CA ARG A 178 4.53 4.55 21.41
C ARG A 178 4.03 5.99 21.40
N ASP A 179 2.85 6.22 20.84
CA ASP A 179 2.14 7.50 20.85
C ASP A 179 0.64 7.32 21.20
N LYS A 180 -0.18 8.34 20.87
CA LYS A 180 -1.63 8.34 21.09
C LYS A 180 -2.40 7.31 20.25
N HIS A 181 -1.89 6.92 19.08
CA HIS A 181 -2.51 5.97 18.16
C HIS A 181 -2.19 4.53 18.54
N GLY A 182 -0.96 4.28 18.99
CA GLY A 182 -0.51 2.93 19.30
C GLY A 182 1.02 2.82 19.38
N PHE A 183 1.53 1.76 18.78
CA PHE A 183 2.94 1.42 18.72
C PHE A 183 3.40 1.34 17.26
N ARG A 184 4.64 1.76 17.01
CA ARG A 184 5.28 1.66 15.69
C ARG A 184 6.70 1.09 15.82
N PHE A 185 7.04 0.19 14.92
CA PHE A 185 8.37 -0.42 14.82
C PHE A 185 8.83 -0.29 13.37
N ASN A 186 9.79 0.60 13.16
CA ASN A 186 10.25 1.02 11.86
C ASN A 186 11.56 0.31 11.49
N GLY A 187 11.83 0.16 10.19
CA GLY A 187 13.14 -0.29 9.72
C GLY A 187 13.51 -1.72 10.15
N ILE A 188 12.52 -2.60 10.35
CA ILE A 188 12.79 -3.99 10.72
C ILE A 188 13.29 -4.74 9.49
N ARG A 189 14.50 -5.30 9.57
CA ARG A 189 15.07 -6.12 8.51
C ARG A 189 14.38 -7.49 8.43
N TYR A 190 13.79 -7.81 7.28
CA TYR A 190 13.20 -9.13 7.03
C TYR A 190 14.10 -10.05 6.18
N ALA A 191 15.11 -9.49 5.52
CA ALA A 191 16.08 -10.24 4.71
C ALA A 191 17.51 -9.73 4.89
N GLN A 192 18.49 -10.59 4.65
CA GLN A 192 19.90 -10.20 4.58
C GLN A 192 20.09 -9.12 3.50
N PRO A 193 21.00 -8.14 3.70
CA PRO A 193 21.28 -7.13 2.68
C PRO A 193 21.62 -7.77 1.33
N PRO A 194 20.93 -7.42 0.23
CA PRO A 194 21.19 -7.95 -1.11
C PRO A 194 22.41 -7.27 -1.76
N THR A 195 23.51 -7.15 -1.03
CA THR A 195 24.76 -6.50 -1.46
C THR A 195 25.79 -7.49 -1.99
N GLY A 196 26.78 -6.99 -2.74
CA GLY A 196 27.90 -7.79 -3.26
C GLY A 196 27.43 -9.00 -4.07
N LYS A 197 27.83 -10.22 -3.66
CA LYS A 197 27.39 -11.46 -4.33
C LYS A 197 25.88 -11.72 -4.24
N ARG A 198 25.16 -11.09 -3.29
CA ARG A 198 23.69 -11.20 -3.17
C ARG A 198 22.95 -10.20 -4.05
N ARG A 199 23.64 -9.23 -4.65
CA ARG A 199 23.02 -8.35 -5.64
C ARG A 199 22.50 -9.20 -6.80
N PHE A 200 21.24 -8.96 -7.17
CA PHE A 200 20.44 -9.70 -8.15
C PHE A 200 20.11 -11.16 -7.78
N ALA A 201 20.56 -11.68 -6.63
CA ALA A 201 20.23 -13.03 -6.18
C ALA A 201 18.84 -13.07 -5.50
N ALA A 202 18.35 -14.28 -5.23
CA ALA A 202 17.17 -14.46 -4.37
C ALA A 202 17.41 -13.83 -2.98
N PRO A 203 16.38 -13.23 -2.34
CA PRO A 203 16.54 -12.72 -1.00
C PRO A 203 16.76 -13.86 -0.02
N VAL A 204 17.56 -13.60 1.01
CA VAL A 204 17.90 -14.58 2.04
C VAL A 204 17.22 -14.17 3.35
N PRO A 205 16.39 -15.03 3.98
CA PRO A 205 15.72 -14.71 5.24
C PRO A 205 16.71 -14.35 6.36
N ILE A 206 16.26 -13.49 7.29
CA ILE A 206 16.90 -13.39 8.60
C ILE A 206 16.43 -14.59 9.44
N THR A 207 17.32 -15.57 9.64
CA THR A 207 17.05 -16.77 10.45
C THR A 207 17.75 -16.76 11.80
N THR A 208 18.74 -15.89 11.98
CA THR A 208 19.48 -15.76 13.24
C THR A 208 18.76 -14.80 14.17
N ARG A 209 18.68 -15.18 15.45
CA ARG A 209 18.25 -14.26 16.50
C ARG A 209 19.23 -13.08 16.59
N TRP A 210 18.72 -11.89 16.78
CA TRP A 210 19.50 -10.71 17.10
C TRP A 210 20.13 -10.87 18.47
N ASN A 211 21.47 -10.83 18.51
CA ASN A 211 22.23 -10.92 19.76
C ASN A 211 22.05 -9.68 20.64
N ASN A 212 21.71 -8.55 20.02
CA ASN A 212 21.51 -7.26 20.66
C ASN A 212 20.08 -6.75 20.41
N ASN A 213 19.63 -5.83 21.26
CA ASN A 213 18.38 -5.11 21.07
C ASN A 213 18.42 -4.32 19.75
N VAL A 214 17.45 -4.55 18.87
CA VAL A 214 17.31 -3.84 17.60
C VAL A 214 16.62 -2.50 17.84
N ASP A 215 17.22 -1.41 17.37
CA ASP A 215 16.58 -0.11 17.32
C ASP A 215 15.64 -0.05 16.10
N ALA A 216 14.34 -0.09 16.37
CA ALA A 216 13.26 0.02 15.41
C ALA A 216 12.50 1.35 15.59
N THR A 217 13.18 2.41 16.07
CA THR A 217 12.60 3.75 16.17
C THR A 217 12.77 4.55 14.89
N LYS A 218 13.67 4.12 13.99
CA LYS A 218 14.03 4.82 12.75
C LYS A 218 13.56 4.05 11.52
N LEU A 219 13.18 4.78 10.48
CA LEU A 219 12.87 4.21 9.18
C LEU A 219 14.13 3.59 8.57
N GLY A 220 13.96 2.47 7.87
CA GLY A 220 15.02 1.84 7.09
C GLY A 220 15.34 2.62 5.82
N GLY A 221 16.52 2.37 5.23
CA GLY A 221 16.90 2.98 3.96
C GLY A 221 16.01 2.52 2.80
N ILE A 222 15.77 3.41 1.84
CA ILE A 222 15.01 3.11 0.61
C ILE A 222 15.85 2.28 -0.37
N CYS A 223 15.17 1.49 -1.21
CA CYS A 223 15.84 0.73 -2.26
C CYS A 223 16.37 1.64 -3.39
N PRO A 224 17.38 1.19 -4.14
CA PRO A 224 17.96 1.98 -5.22
C PRO A 224 16.93 2.39 -6.27
N GLN A 225 16.86 3.69 -6.53
CA GLN A 225 15.95 4.32 -7.49
C GLN A 225 16.52 5.69 -7.92
N PRO A 226 15.99 6.36 -8.96
CA PRO A 226 16.47 7.67 -9.40
C PRO A 226 16.67 8.71 -8.29
N ALA A 227 15.78 8.73 -7.28
CA ALA A 227 15.88 9.62 -6.13
C ALA A 227 16.98 9.26 -5.10
N GLY A 228 17.71 8.15 -5.31
CA GLY A 228 18.78 7.67 -4.43
C GLY A 228 18.51 6.28 -3.84
N GLY A 229 19.05 6.02 -2.66
CA GLY A 229 18.89 4.74 -1.96
C GLY A 229 20.13 3.84 -1.98
N SER A 230 20.00 2.68 -1.33
CA SER A 230 21.08 1.71 -1.14
C SER A 230 20.56 0.29 -1.34
N ASP A 231 21.42 -0.62 -1.81
CA ASP A 231 21.11 -2.05 -1.89
C ASP A 231 20.66 -2.61 -0.55
N ASP A 232 21.17 -2.07 0.56
CA ASP A 232 20.71 -2.44 1.89
C ASP A 232 19.36 -1.76 2.23
N CYS A 233 18.27 -2.32 1.71
CA CYS A 233 16.94 -1.70 1.78
C CYS A 233 15.78 -2.63 2.17
N LEU A 234 16.02 -3.93 2.41
CA LEU A 234 14.96 -4.91 2.66
C LEU A 234 14.43 -4.83 4.11
N PHE A 235 13.68 -3.76 4.34
CA PHE A 235 13.06 -3.38 5.61
C PHE A 235 11.53 -3.40 5.51
N LEU A 236 10.89 -3.58 6.66
CA LEU A 236 9.45 -3.40 6.84
C LEU A 236 9.18 -2.55 8.08
N ASN A 237 7.98 -1.98 8.14
CA ASN A 237 7.48 -1.22 9.28
C ASN A 237 6.20 -1.86 9.79
N VAL A 238 5.99 -1.85 11.11
CA VAL A 238 4.81 -2.41 11.77
C VAL A 238 4.13 -1.33 12.60
N PHE A 239 2.85 -1.07 12.32
CA PHE A 239 1.98 -0.19 13.11
C PHE A 239 0.93 -1.06 13.80
N THR A 240 0.80 -0.94 15.11
CA THR A 240 -0.10 -1.80 15.88
C THR A 240 -0.66 -1.07 17.09
N PRO A 241 -1.95 -1.21 17.43
CA PRO A 241 -2.49 -0.72 18.67
C PRO A 241 -2.27 -1.70 19.83
N LYS A 242 -1.72 -2.90 19.58
CA LYS A 242 -1.66 -3.99 20.56
C LYS A 242 -0.32 -4.71 20.56
N LEU A 243 0.21 -5.01 21.74
CA LEU A 243 1.42 -5.83 21.90
C LEU A 243 1.17 -7.01 22.84
N ASN A 244 1.95 -8.08 22.65
CA ASN A 244 2.04 -9.23 23.55
C ASN A 244 0.71 -9.88 23.93
N ALA A 245 -0.23 -9.97 22.98
CA ALA A 245 -1.57 -10.53 23.19
C ALA A 245 -1.59 -12.02 23.58
N GLY A 246 -0.47 -12.73 23.47
CA GLY A 246 -0.45 -14.20 23.55
C GLY A 246 -1.14 -14.83 22.34
N LYS A 247 -1.59 -16.09 22.46
CA LYS A 247 -2.25 -16.81 21.35
C LYS A 247 -3.73 -16.43 21.14
N SER A 248 -4.33 -15.72 22.09
CA SER A 248 -5.73 -15.31 22.07
C SER A 248 -5.86 -13.79 21.95
N GLY A 249 -6.74 -13.30 21.09
CA GLY A 249 -6.96 -11.86 20.91
C GLY A 249 -5.91 -11.15 20.04
N LEU A 250 -5.28 -11.87 19.11
CA LEU A 250 -4.50 -11.29 18.02
C LEU A 250 -5.43 -10.56 17.03
N LEU A 251 -4.91 -9.51 16.39
CA LEU A 251 -5.65 -8.62 15.48
C LEU A 251 -5.41 -9.00 14.01
N PRO A 252 -6.37 -8.79 13.11
CA PRO A 252 -6.14 -8.94 11.67
C PRO A 252 -4.97 -8.07 11.17
N VAL A 253 -4.27 -8.53 10.14
CA VAL A 253 -3.08 -7.89 9.58
C VAL A 253 -3.39 -7.37 8.17
N MET A 254 -3.16 -6.09 7.93
CA MET A 254 -3.21 -5.47 6.61
C MET A 254 -1.77 -5.28 6.13
N PHE A 255 -1.40 -5.98 5.05
CA PHE A 255 -0.05 -5.99 4.49
C PHE A 255 -0.01 -5.16 3.21
N TYR A 256 0.63 -4.00 3.26
CA TYR A 256 0.66 -3.01 2.19
C TYR A 256 1.93 -3.13 1.33
N ILE A 257 1.74 -3.11 0.01
CA ILE A 257 2.81 -3.05 -0.99
C ILE A 257 2.66 -1.74 -1.78
N HIS A 258 3.69 -0.91 -1.75
CA HIS A 258 3.67 0.39 -2.42
C HIS A 258 3.78 0.28 -3.95
N GLY A 259 3.21 1.28 -4.63
CA GLY A 259 3.34 1.52 -6.08
C GLY A 259 4.67 2.17 -6.48
N GLY A 260 4.69 2.83 -7.64
CA GLY A 260 5.87 3.50 -8.20
C GLY A 260 6.47 2.81 -9.43
N SER A 261 5.64 2.19 -10.27
CA SER A 261 6.03 1.56 -11.55
C SER A 261 7.18 0.56 -11.44
N PHE A 262 7.33 -0.09 -10.28
CA PHE A 262 8.44 -0.96 -9.89
C PHE A 262 9.84 -0.32 -9.94
N ILE A 263 9.97 0.98 -10.18
CA ILE A 263 11.25 1.70 -10.27
C ILE A 263 11.42 2.76 -9.18
N ASN A 264 10.34 3.13 -8.49
CA ASN A 264 10.30 4.11 -7.42
C ASN A 264 9.46 3.63 -6.23
N GLY A 265 9.56 4.34 -5.11
CA GLY A 265 8.74 4.17 -3.92
C GLY A 265 9.47 3.53 -2.74
N ALA A 266 8.82 3.58 -1.57
CA ALA A 266 9.29 2.94 -0.35
C ALA A 266 8.12 2.72 0.63
N GLY A 267 8.17 1.64 1.40
CA GLY A 267 7.23 1.43 2.51
C GLY A 267 7.43 2.41 3.68
N SER A 268 8.49 3.21 3.66
CA SER A 268 8.75 4.30 4.60
C SER A 268 8.11 5.64 4.20
N ASP A 269 7.41 5.71 3.07
CA ASP A 269 6.75 6.93 2.62
C ASP A 269 5.67 7.38 3.63
N PRO A 270 5.67 8.65 4.08
CA PRO A 270 4.70 9.16 5.05
C PRO A 270 3.24 9.07 4.59
N SER A 271 2.98 9.03 3.27
CA SER A 271 1.63 8.86 2.72
C SER A 271 1.00 7.51 3.13
N PHE A 272 1.81 6.52 3.51
CA PHE A 272 1.38 5.21 3.98
C PHE A 272 1.53 5.02 5.51
N ASP A 273 1.62 6.10 6.31
CA ASP A 273 1.65 5.97 7.78
C ASP A 273 0.39 5.24 8.27
N GLY A 274 0.57 4.01 8.73
CA GLY A 274 -0.51 3.11 9.14
C GLY A 274 -1.12 3.41 10.52
N ALA A 275 -0.66 4.43 11.24
CA ALA A 275 -1.09 4.70 12.62
C ALA A 275 -2.61 4.93 12.74
N ASN A 276 -3.19 5.67 11.80
CA ASN A 276 -4.63 5.95 11.80
C ASN A 276 -5.45 4.68 11.57
N MET A 277 -5.12 3.92 10.53
CA MET A 277 -5.82 2.67 10.23
C MET A 277 -5.64 1.63 11.35
N ALA A 278 -4.45 1.51 11.92
CA ALA A 278 -4.17 0.63 13.06
C ALA A 278 -5.03 0.99 14.27
N SER A 279 -5.09 2.27 14.64
CA SER A 279 -5.82 2.78 15.81
C SER A 279 -7.34 2.71 15.63
N ARG A 280 -7.86 3.13 14.47
CA ARG A 280 -9.30 3.15 14.20
C ARG A 280 -9.86 1.74 14.02
N GLY A 281 -9.16 0.93 13.21
CA GLY A 281 -9.62 -0.40 12.81
C GLY A 281 -9.26 -1.51 13.75
N GLN A 282 -8.32 -1.25 14.67
CA GLN A 282 -7.83 -2.25 15.61
C GLN A 282 -7.27 -3.45 14.85
N VAL A 283 -6.40 -3.11 13.89
CA VAL A 283 -5.67 -4.01 12.99
C VAL A 283 -4.18 -3.71 13.08
N VAL A 284 -3.34 -4.64 12.62
CA VAL A 284 -1.91 -4.42 12.44
C VAL A 284 -1.64 -4.03 11.00
N ILE A 285 -0.93 -2.94 10.76
CA ILE A 285 -0.49 -2.55 9.42
C ILE A 285 0.98 -2.89 9.25
N VAL A 286 1.33 -3.52 8.13
CA VAL A 286 2.70 -3.78 7.74
C VAL A 286 2.96 -3.13 6.39
N THR A 287 3.96 -2.24 6.31
CA THR A 287 4.46 -1.70 5.04
C THR A 287 5.85 -2.25 4.76
N ILE A 288 6.20 -2.46 3.50
CA ILE A 288 7.48 -3.09 3.11
C ILE A 288 8.23 -2.26 2.09
N ASN A 289 9.56 -2.34 2.11
CA ASN A 289 10.38 -2.11 0.94
C ASN A 289 10.57 -3.43 0.19
N TYR A 290 10.67 -3.38 -1.13
CA TYR A 290 11.11 -4.49 -1.99
C TYR A 290 12.06 -3.93 -3.06
N ARG A 291 12.96 -4.77 -3.62
CA ARG A 291 13.90 -4.27 -4.64
C ARG A 291 13.15 -3.78 -5.89
N LEU A 292 13.62 -2.65 -6.41
CA LEU A 292 13.06 -1.93 -7.55
C LEU A 292 13.99 -2.01 -8.76
N GLY A 293 13.47 -1.66 -9.93
CA GLY A 293 14.17 -1.58 -11.19
C GLY A 293 14.94 -2.86 -11.51
N ILE A 294 16.10 -2.69 -12.12
CA ILE A 294 16.96 -3.81 -12.46
C ILE A 294 17.47 -4.58 -11.24
N PHE A 295 17.49 -3.97 -10.04
CA PHE A 295 17.86 -4.70 -8.82
C PHE A 295 16.78 -5.72 -8.40
N GLY A 296 15.52 -5.43 -8.70
CA GLY A 296 14.35 -6.27 -8.41
C GLY A 296 13.94 -7.19 -9.56
N PHE A 297 14.35 -6.92 -10.79
CA PHE A 297 13.78 -7.59 -11.97
C PHE A 297 14.84 -7.99 -13.01
N PHE A 298 16.09 -8.23 -12.57
CA PHE A 298 17.14 -8.74 -13.45
C PHE A 298 16.85 -10.18 -13.90
N GLU A 299 16.78 -10.39 -15.21
CA GLU A 299 16.52 -11.67 -15.87
C GLU A 299 17.51 -11.82 -17.04
N ARG A 300 18.18 -12.97 -17.16
CA ARG A 300 19.13 -13.28 -18.26
C ARG A 300 19.20 -14.78 -18.58
N VAL A 301 18.10 -15.51 -18.35
CA VAL A 301 18.08 -16.97 -18.54
C VAL A 301 18.35 -17.39 -19.98
N ASP A 302 17.90 -16.62 -20.98
CA ASP A 302 18.13 -16.87 -22.41
C ASP A 302 19.61 -16.71 -22.82
N ALA A 303 20.36 -15.85 -22.12
CA ALA A 303 21.81 -15.73 -22.25
C ALA A 303 22.56 -16.90 -21.56
N GLY A 304 21.84 -17.82 -20.92
CA GLY A 304 22.42 -18.98 -20.23
C GLY A 304 22.84 -18.70 -18.78
N ILE A 305 22.39 -17.59 -18.18
CA ILE A 305 22.55 -17.37 -16.74
C ILE A 305 21.58 -18.29 -15.99
N SER A 306 22.11 -19.13 -15.10
CA SER A 306 21.30 -20.07 -14.33
C SER A 306 20.36 -19.36 -13.35
N ARG A 307 19.12 -19.84 -13.27
CA ARG A 307 18.13 -19.42 -12.27
C ARG A 307 18.50 -19.70 -10.82
N LYS A 308 19.49 -20.57 -10.58
CA LYS A 308 20.08 -20.75 -9.25
C LYS A 308 20.88 -19.52 -8.82
N THR A 309 21.52 -18.83 -9.76
CA THR A 309 22.34 -17.65 -9.49
C THR A 309 21.49 -16.38 -9.51
N ILE A 310 20.65 -16.25 -10.55
CA ILE A 310 19.78 -15.10 -10.80
C ILE A 310 18.37 -15.65 -11.04
N PRO A 311 17.47 -15.56 -10.06
CA PRO A 311 16.21 -16.29 -10.15
C PRO A 311 15.13 -15.57 -10.98
N GLY A 312 15.39 -14.33 -11.42
CA GLY A 312 14.35 -13.40 -11.89
C GLY A 312 13.38 -13.02 -10.76
N ASN A 313 12.53 -12.01 -11.02
CA ASN A 313 11.46 -11.61 -10.10
C ASN A 313 11.96 -11.40 -8.65
N GLN A 314 13.14 -10.83 -8.45
CA GLN A 314 13.76 -10.63 -7.15
C GLN A 314 12.89 -9.76 -6.23
N GLY A 315 12.30 -8.67 -6.74
CA GLY A 315 11.39 -7.79 -6.00
C GLY A 315 10.13 -8.52 -5.54
N VAL A 316 9.54 -9.35 -6.40
CA VAL A 316 8.41 -10.22 -6.04
C VAL A 316 8.81 -11.27 -4.98
N ARG A 317 10.02 -11.83 -5.08
CA ARG A 317 10.55 -12.74 -4.05
C ARG A 317 10.76 -12.04 -2.72
N ASP A 318 11.12 -10.76 -2.73
CA ASP A 318 11.23 -9.93 -1.54
C ASP A 318 9.85 -9.77 -0.87
N GLN A 319 8.81 -9.48 -1.65
CA GLN A 319 7.42 -9.40 -1.18
C GLN A 319 6.94 -10.73 -0.56
N LEU A 320 7.18 -11.87 -1.22
CA LEU A 320 6.88 -13.20 -0.68
C LEU A 320 7.64 -13.48 0.62
N LEU A 321 8.90 -13.07 0.70
CA LEU A 321 9.71 -13.27 1.90
C LEU A 321 9.23 -12.39 3.06
N ALA A 322 8.81 -11.14 2.78
CA ALA A 322 8.21 -10.28 3.80
C ALA A 322 6.87 -10.83 4.31
N LEU A 323 6.02 -11.41 3.44
CA LEU A 323 4.82 -12.14 3.86
C LEU A 323 5.14 -13.34 4.75
N LYS A 324 6.19 -14.12 4.41
CA LYS A 324 6.66 -15.22 5.28
C LYS A 324 7.17 -14.70 6.62
N TRP A 325 7.87 -13.56 6.62
CA TRP A 325 8.25 -12.90 7.87
C TRP A 325 7.02 -12.53 8.70
N VAL A 326 5.94 -12.03 8.08
CA VAL A 326 4.68 -11.77 8.78
C VAL A 326 4.13 -13.05 9.41
N GLN A 327 4.07 -14.15 8.65
CA GLN A 327 3.60 -15.45 9.16
C GLN A 327 4.37 -15.88 10.42
N ASP A 328 5.69 -15.73 10.40
CA ASP A 328 6.57 -16.22 11.48
C ASP A 328 6.67 -15.27 12.69
N ASN A 329 6.44 -13.97 12.51
CA ASN A 329 6.83 -12.95 13.50
C ASN A 329 5.70 -12.04 13.99
N ILE A 330 4.64 -11.83 13.20
CA ILE A 330 3.66 -10.75 13.45
C ILE A 330 2.87 -10.92 14.77
N ALA A 331 2.76 -12.16 15.26
CA ALA A 331 2.14 -12.44 16.56
C ALA A 331 2.83 -11.73 17.73
N SER A 332 4.14 -11.48 17.63
CA SER A 332 4.89 -10.71 18.63
C SER A 332 4.43 -9.24 18.69
N PHE A 333 3.89 -8.74 17.58
CA PHE A 333 3.37 -7.39 17.41
C PHE A 333 1.84 -7.33 17.52
N GLY A 334 1.21 -8.38 18.05
CA GLY A 334 -0.23 -8.45 18.28
C GLY A 334 -1.06 -8.83 17.05
N GLY A 335 -0.45 -9.16 15.91
CA GLY A 335 -1.16 -9.55 14.68
C GLY A 335 -1.41 -11.06 14.57
N ASP A 336 -2.51 -11.46 13.94
CA ASP A 336 -2.84 -12.86 13.65
C ASP A 336 -2.31 -13.24 12.26
N PRO A 337 -1.30 -14.11 12.15
CA PRO A 337 -0.75 -14.51 10.86
C PRO A 337 -1.76 -15.25 9.97
N ARG A 338 -2.86 -15.77 10.53
CA ARG A 338 -3.94 -16.43 9.76
C ARG A 338 -4.94 -15.44 9.17
N GLN A 339 -4.87 -14.17 9.56
CA GLN A 339 -5.80 -13.12 9.18
C GLN A 339 -5.10 -11.99 8.43
N VAL A 340 -4.24 -12.36 7.48
CA VAL A 340 -3.49 -11.41 6.64
C VAL A 340 -4.31 -11.07 5.39
N THR A 341 -4.51 -9.79 5.14
CA THR A 341 -5.03 -9.23 3.89
C THR A 341 -3.91 -8.48 3.20
N ALA A 342 -3.58 -8.87 1.96
CA ALA A 342 -2.58 -8.17 1.16
C ALA A 342 -3.24 -7.08 0.32
N PHE A 343 -2.68 -5.88 0.30
CA PHE A 343 -3.19 -4.79 -0.51
C PHE A 343 -2.09 -3.90 -1.07
N GLY A 344 -2.36 -3.21 -2.17
CA GLY A 344 -1.40 -2.33 -2.81
C GLY A 344 -2.05 -1.45 -3.87
N GLU A 345 -1.37 -0.36 -4.19
CA GLU A 345 -1.81 0.66 -5.15
C GLU A 345 -0.85 0.72 -6.35
N SER A 346 -1.37 0.96 -7.56
CA SER A 346 -0.57 1.06 -8.78
C SER A 346 0.28 -0.21 -9.05
N ALA A 347 1.59 -0.09 -9.20
CA ALA A 347 2.53 -1.22 -9.24
C ALA A 347 2.45 -2.14 -8.00
N GLY A 348 1.96 -1.62 -6.86
CA GLY A 348 1.58 -2.41 -5.69
C GLY A 348 0.31 -3.23 -5.93
N GLY A 349 -0.68 -2.68 -6.64
CA GLY A 349 -1.84 -3.43 -7.16
C GLY A 349 -1.41 -4.51 -8.17
N HIS A 350 -0.50 -4.18 -9.08
CA HIS A 350 0.14 -5.14 -9.98
C HIS A 350 0.93 -6.21 -9.17
N SER A 351 1.55 -5.84 -8.06
CA SER A 351 2.17 -6.81 -7.14
C SER A 351 1.14 -7.74 -6.49
N ILE A 352 -0.05 -7.25 -6.12
CA ILE A 352 -1.16 -8.10 -5.66
C ILE A 352 -1.59 -9.06 -6.76
N ARG A 353 -1.73 -8.60 -8.00
CA ARG A 353 -1.96 -9.44 -9.19
C ARG A 353 -0.88 -10.51 -9.36
N ALA A 354 0.41 -10.17 -9.17
CA ALA A 354 1.51 -11.13 -9.20
C ALA A 354 1.37 -12.19 -8.08
N LEU A 355 1.08 -11.78 -6.85
CA LEU A 355 0.87 -12.70 -5.72
C LEU A 355 -0.33 -13.64 -5.94
N LEU A 356 -1.43 -13.14 -6.50
CA LEU A 356 -2.58 -13.95 -6.91
C LEU A 356 -2.21 -14.94 -8.03
N SER A 357 -1.22 -14.62 -8.84
CA SER A 357 -0.72 -15.47 -9.94
C SER A 357 0.25 -16.58 -9.48
N MET A 358 0.44 -16.75 -8.16
CA MET A 358 1.37 -17.72 -7.56
C MET A 358 0.65 -18.76 -6.69
N PRO A 359 -0.21 -19.63 -7.27
CA PRO A 359 -1.08 -20.54 -6.51
C PRO A 359 -0.33 -21.52 -5.59
N VAL A 360 0.97 -21.74 -5.82
CA VAL A 360 1.83 -22.55 -4.96
C VAL A 360 2.61 -21.70 -3.95
N ALA A 361 3.36 -20.70 -4.43
CA ALA A 361 4.31 -19.96 -3.59
C ALA A 361 3.65 -18.98 -2.61
N ALA A 362 2.47 -18.45 -2.95
CA ALA A 362 1.72 -17.51 -2.12
C ALA A 362 0.61 -18.18 -1.29
N LYS A 363 0.40 -19.48 -1.46
CA LYS A 363 -0.68 -20.22 -0.79
C LYS A 363 -0.61 -20.09 0.73
N GLY A 364 -1.71 -19.61 1.31
CA GLY A 364 -1.85 -19.48 2.77
C GLY A 364 -1.10 -18.32 3.39
N LEU A 365 -0.39 -17.49 2.60
CA LEU A 365 0.30 -16.31 3.13
C LEU A 365 -0.64 -15.13 3.39
N PHE A 366 -1.77 -15.08 2.69
CA PHE A 366 -2.87 -14.13 2.90
C PHE A 366 -4.20 -14.84 2.62
N ARG A 367 -5.27 -14.32 3.23
CA ARG A 367 -6.64 -14.85 3.11
C ARG A 367 -7.58 -13.98 2.29
N ALA A 368 -7.19 -12.75 1.98
CA ALA A 368 -7.95 -11.79 1.18
C ALA A 368 -6.98 -10.81 0.49
N ALA A 369 -7.42 -10.22 -0.62
CA ALA A 369 -6.60 -9.32 -1.43
C ALA A 369 -7.35 -8.04 -1.83
N ILE A 370 -6.64 -6.92 -1.95
CA ILE A 370 -7.19 -5.65 -2.46
C ILE A 370 -6.20 -5.07 -3.48
N ALA A 371 -6.62 -4.85 -4.73
CA ALA A 371 -5.80 -4.20 -5.76
C ALA A 371 -6.39 -2.82 -6.09
N GLN A 372 -5.65 -1.76 -5.74
CA GLN A 372 -6.07 -0.38 -6.00
C GLN A 372 -5.37 0.10 -7.27
N SER A 373 -6.13 0.52 -8.28
CA SER A 373 -5.59 1.12 -9.51
C SER A 373 -4.49 0.27 -10.18
N ASP A 374 -4.66 -1.06 -10.20
CA ASP A 374 -3.80 -1.97 -10.97
C ASP A 374 -3.92 -1.65 -12.47
N PRO A 375 -2.84 -1.29 -13.18
CA PRO A 375 -2.85 -1.02 -14.62
C PRO A 375 -2.98 -2.35 -15.38
N LEU A 376 -4.19 -2.91 -15.36
CA LEU A 376 -4.45 -4.30 -15.76
C LEU A 376 -4.11 -4.61 -17.22
N ASP A 377 -4.16 -3.63 -18.13
CA ASP A 377 -3.80 -3.84 -19.53
C ASP A 377 -2.29 -3.96 -19.76
N ILE A 378 -1.47 -3.57 -18.77
CA ILE A 378 -0.04 -3.86 -18.77
C ILE A 378 0.12 -5.34 -18.35
N PRO A 379 0.65 -6.25 -19.19
CA PRO A 379 0.88 -7.64 -18.80
C PRO A 379 2.04 -7.81 -17.84
N PHE A 380 2.26 -9.04 -17.39
CA PHE A 380 3.60 -9.44 -16.98
C PHE A 380 4.56 -9.46 -18.18
N ASN A 381 5.82 -9.11 -17.95
CA ASN A 381 6.87 -9.27 -18.96
C ASN A 381 6.99 -10.73 -19.42
N THR A 382 7.35 -10.95 -20.68
CA THR A 382 7.92 -12.24 -21.08
C THR A 382 9.36 -12.35 -20.58
N ALA A 383 9.84 -13.57 -20.31
CA ALA A 383 11.24 -13.78 -19.94
C ALA A 383 12.22 -13.27 -21.02
N LYS A 384 11.81 -13.27 -22.28
CA LYS A 384 12.59 -12.75 -23.41
C LYS A 384 12.68 -11.22 -23.34
N SER A 385 11.57 -10.51 -23.19
CA SER A 385 11.56 -9.03 -23.11
C SER A 385 12.35 -8.54 -21.90
N ALA A 386 12.07 -9.10 -20.71
CA ALA A 386 12.79 -8.77 -19.48
C ALA A 386 14.30 -9.03 -19.59
N SER A 387 14.67 -10.07 -20.34
CA SER A 387 16.06 -10.38 -20.57
C SER A 387 16.74 -9.49 -21.60
N GLN A 388 16.22 -9.43 -22.82
CA GLN A 388 16.93 -8.86 -23.96
C GLN A 388 16.87 -7.34 -23.96
N VAL A 389 15.69 -6.79 -23.69
CA VAL A 389 15.45 -5.34 -23.74
C VAL A 389 15.95 -4.70 -22.46
N VAL A 390 15.42 -5.13 -21.31
CA VAL A 390 15.71 -4.51 -20.02
C VAL A 390 17.13 -4.86 -19.57
N SER A 391 17.38 -6.13 -19.25
CA SER A 391 18.66 -6.52 -18.65
C SER A 391 19.82 -6.42 -19.64
N GLY A 392 19.63 -6.90 -20.87
CA GLY A 392 20.63 -6.84 -21.95
C GLY A 392 20.95 -5.42 -22.39
N GLY A 393 19.93 -4.56 -22.54
CA GLY A 393 20.13 -3.13 -22.86
C GLY A 393 20.96 -2.41 -21.80
N ILE A 394 20.63 -2.62 -20.52
CA ILE A 394 21.39 -2.04 -19.40
C ILE A 394 22.83 -2.56 -19.37
N MET A 395 23.02 -3.87 -19.53
CA MET A 395 24.36 -4.48 -19.58
C MET A 395 25.21 -3.91 -20.72
N LYS A 396 24.62 -3.71 -21.90
CA LYS A 396 25.29 -3.12 -23.07
C LYS A 396 25.76 -1.69 -22.79
N ILE A 397 24.90 -0.85 -22.20
CA ILE A 397 25.27 0.53 -21.82
C ILE A 397 26.41 0.54 -20.81
N LEU A 398 26.42 -0.42 -19.88
CA LEU A 398 27.45 -0.55 -18.84
C LEU A 398 28.74 -1.23 -19.32
N GLY A 399 28.78 -1.70 -20.57
CA GLY A 399 29.93 -2.43 -21.13
C GLY A 399 30.14 -3.82 -20.50
N CYS A 400 29.09 -4.44 -19.96
CA CYS A 400 29.14 -5.80 -19.43
C CYS A 400 28.76 -6.82 -20.52
N ALA A 401 29.55 -7.88 -20.66
CA ALA A 401 29.22 -9.00 -21.55
C ALA A 401 27.94 -9.71 -21.09
N ASP A 402 27.17 -10.30 -22.01
CA ASP A 402 25.82 -10.84 -21.78
C ASP A 402 25.66 -11.81 -20.59
N LYS A 403 26.73 -12.53 -20.24
CA LYS A 403 26.76 -13.52 -19.15
C LYS A 403 27.56 -13.06 -17.93
N ASP A 404 28.17 -11.87 -17.98
CA ASP A 404 29.07 -11.37 -16.95
C ASP A 404 28.30 -10.65 -15.83
N ILE A 405 27.72 -11.46 -14.94
CA ILE A 405 27.06 -10.98 -13.73
C ILE A 405 28.05 -10.28 -12.80
N ASN A 406 29.33 -10.67 -12.82
CA ASN A 406 30.33 -10.08 -11.93
C ASN A 406 30.61 -8.63 -12.33
N CYS A 407 30.67 -8.33 -13.64
CA CYS A 407 30.68 -6.96 -14.13
C CYS A 407 29.47 -6.17 -13.62
N MET A 408 28.25 -6.70 -13.74
CA MET A 408 27.05 -6.01 -13.21
C MET A 408 27.10 -5.79 -11.70
N ARG A 409 27.65 -6.75 -10.94
CA ARG A 409 27.81 -6.63 -9.48
C ARG A 409 28.90 -5.64 -9.07
N SER A 410 29.90 -5.40 -9.93
CA SER A 410 30.97 -4.44 -9.64
C SER A 410 30.59 -3.00 -9.98
N LYS A 411 29.57 -2.77 -10.81
CA LYS A 411 29.10 -1.41 -11.11
C LYS A 411 28.51 -0.73 -9.88
N ASN A 412 28.69 0.58 -9.79
CA ASN A 412 28.07 1.33 -8.71
C ASN A 412 26.56 1.49 -8.97
N THR A 413 25.80 1.70 -7.89
CA THR A 413 24.34 1.77 -7.95
C THR A 413 23.84 2.91 -8.85
N THR A 414 24.50 4.06 -8.82
CA THR A 414 24.15 5.23 -9.64
C THR A 414 24.39 5.00 -11.14
N GLU A 415 25.47 4.31 -11.53
CA GLU A 415 25.74 3.91 -12.91
C GLU A 415 24.64 3.00 -13.44
N ILE A 416 24.25 2.00 -12.65
CA ILE A 416 23.17 1.07 -12.99
C ILE A 416 21.86 1.83 -13.17
N ILE A 417 21.52 2.74 -12.26
CA ILE A 417 20.31 3.56 -12.36
C ILE A 417 20.33 4.44 -13.62
N ARG A 418 21.46 5.10 -13.93
CA ARG A 418 21.56 5.92 -15.15
C ARG A 418 21.38 5.07 -16.42
N ALA A 419 21.98 3.89 -16.47
CA ALA A 419 21.81 2.96 -17.58
C ALA A 419 20.36 2.47 -17.69
N GLN A 420 19.72 2.17 -16.56
CA GLN A 420 18.29 1.85 -16.50
C GLN A 420 17.44 2.99 -17.05
N THR A 421 17.64 4.22 -16.58
CA THR A 421 16.89 5.40 -17.05
C THR A 421 17.02 5.58 -18.55
N ALA A 422 18.23 5.39 -19.10
CA ALA A 422 18.48 5.50 -20.54
C ALA A 422 17.75 4.41 -21.37
N VAL A 423 17.59 3.19 -20.84
CA VAL A 423 16.81 2.13 -21.49
C VAL A 423 15.31 2.43 -21.40
N VAL A 424 14.82 2.80 -20.21
CA VAL A 424 13.40 3.13 -19.99
C VAL A 424 12.97 4.32 -20.86
N SER A 425 13.81 5.35 -21.01
CA SER A 425 13.51 6.49 -21.91
C SER A 425 13.40 6.10 -23.39
N GLN A 426 13.89 4.92 -23.76
CA GLN A 426 13.84 4.39 -25.13
C GLN A 426 12.85 3.21 -25.25
N ALA A 427 12.00 2.98 -24.24
CA ALA A 427 11.08 1.82 -24.19
C ALA A 427 10.27 1.66 -25.48
N ILE A 428 9.62 2.75 -25.94
CA ILE A 428 8.80 2.77 -27.16
C ILE A 428 9.58 2.29 -28.39
N ALA A 429 10.87 2.63 -28.49
CA ALA A 429 11.71 2.26 -29.63
C ALA A 429 12.32 0.86 -29.51
N LEU A 430 12.66 0.43 -28.29
CA LEU A 430 13.37 -0.84 -28.05
C LEU A 430 12.45 -2.04 -27.85
N ALA A 431 11.23 -1.81 -27.37
CA ALA A 431 10.21 -2.82 -27.12
C ALA A 431 8.84 -2.19 -27.28
N PRO A 432 8.44 -1.82 -28.52
CA PRO A 432 7.11 -1.27 -28.76
C PRO A 432 6.03 -2.19 -28.19
N GLU A 433 6.17 -3.50 -28.30
CA GLU A 433 5.23 -4.50 -27.77
C GLU A 433 5.05 -4.46 -26.23
N GLU A 434 5.95 -3.78 -25.51
CA GLU A 434 5.89 -3.60 -24.07
C GLU A 434 5.40 -2.18 -23.70
N SER A 435 4.64 -2.06 -22.62
CA SER A 435 4.21 -0.74 -22.14
C SER A 435 5.36 0.13 -21.67
N PHE A 436 5.47 1.33 -22.24
CA PHE A 436 6.44 2.34 -21.83
C PHE A 436 6.17 2.84 -20.39
N MET A 437 4.94 2.68 -19.89
CA MET A 437 4.54 3.06 -18.52
C MET A 437 5.18 2.16 -17.46
N GLU A 438 5.39 0.88 -17.76
CA GLU A 438 6.03 -0.10 -16.87
C GLU A 438 6.87 -1.09 -17.69
N LEU A 439 8.02 -0.63 -18.20
CA LEU A 439 8.94 -1.51 -18.93
C LEU A 439 9.55 -2.59 -18.01
N ILE A 440 9.89 -2.20 -16.78
CA ILE A 440 10.44 -3.09 -15.75
C ILE A 440 9.30 -3.49 -14.80
N LYS A 441 8.96 -4.78 -14.79
CA LYS A 441 7.80 -5.31 -14.08
C LYS A 441 7.93 -6.83 -13.85
N PRO A 442 7.05 -7.47 -13.06
CA PRO A 442 7.04 -8.91 -12.88
C PRO A 442 6.99 -9.67 -14.21
N THR A 443 7.68 -10.80 -14.26
CA THR A 443 7.89 -11.59 -15.48
C THR A 443 7.20 -12.95 -15.36
N VAL A 444 6.56 -13.42 -16.44
CA VAL A 444 6.14 -14.83 -16.58
C VAL A 444 7.40 -15.68 -16.67
N ASP A 445 7.78 -16.22 -15.51
CA ASP A 445 9.04 -16.91 -15.32
C ASP A 445 8.84 -18.44 -15.38
N GLY A 446 7.61 -18.95 -15.38
CA GLY A 446 7.32 -20.38 -15.39
C GLY A 446 7.64 -21.09 -14.07
N ILE A 447 8.06 -20.37 -13.02
CA ILE A 447 8.41 -20.90 -11.69
C ILE A 447 7.51 -20.33 -10.60
N LEU A 448 7.45 -19.00 -10.48
CA LEU A 448 6.53 -18.28 -9.61
C LEU A 448 5.25 -17.93 -10.38
N ILE A 449 5.41 -17.25 -11.53
CA ILE A 449 4.31 -16.80 -12.38
C ILE A 449 4.33 -17.66 -13.64
N HIS A 450 3.31 -18.51 -13.78
CA HIS A 450 3.30 -19.51 -14.85
C HIS A 450 2.63 -19.04 -16.14
N ASN A 451 1.81 -17.99 -16.10
CA ASN A 451 1.12 -17.45 -17.27
C ASN A 451 0.70 -15.99 -17.02
N GLN A 452 0.13 -15.34 -18.04
CA GLN A 452 -0.55 -14.06 -17.88
C GLN A 452 -1.80 -14.20 -17.00
N PHE A 453 -2.20 -13.10 -16.36
CA PHE A 453 -3.22 -13.14 -15.29
C PHE A 453 -4.60 -13.59 -15.78
N ASP A 454 -5.03 -13.12 -16.96
CA ASP A 454 -6.27 -13.53 -17.62
C ASP A 454 -6.30 -15.04 -17.92
N GLN A 455 -5.17 -15.59 -18.36
CA GLN A 455 -5.01 -17.02 -18.63
C GLN A 455 -5.08 -17.86 -17.34
N LEU A 456 -4.51 -17.35 -16.25
CA LEU A 456 -4.61 -17.97 -14.93
C LEU A 456 -6.04 -17.90 -14.38
N ILE A 457 -6.76 -16.79 -14.58
CA ILE A 457 -8.18 -16.68 -14.22
C ILE A 457 -9.01 -17.72 -14.98
N ALA A 458 -8.70 -17.96 -16.25
CA ALA A 458 -9.31 -19.01 -17.07
C ALA A 458 -8.90 -20.46 -16.67
N GLY A 459 -8.12 -20.62 -15.60
CA GLY A 459 -7.74 -21.91 -15.02
C GLY A 459 -6.49 -22.56 -15.64
N LYS A 460 -5.77 -21.87 -16.53
CA LYS A 460 -4.51 -22.40 -17.09
C LYS A 460 -3.44 -22.47 -16.01
N ASN A 461 -2.52 -23.44 -16.15
CA ASN A 461 -1.31 -23.59 -15.32
C ASN A 461 -1.56 -23.57 -13.79
N GLY A 462 -2.67 -24.12 -13.32
CA GLY A 462 -3.01 -24.20 -11.88
C GLY A 462 -3.84 -23.02 -11.37
N GLY A 463 -4.13 -22.04 -12.22
CA GLY A 463 -5.00 -20.92 -11.96
C GLY A 463 -4.42 -19.89 -10.98
N VAL A 464 -5.30 -19.18 -10.28
CA VAL A 464 -4.96 -18.12 -9.32
C VAL A 464 -5.11 -18.60 -7.86
N VAL A 465 -4.48 -17.89 -6.93
CA VAL A 465 -4.78 -17.98 -5.49
C VAL A 465 -6.24 -17.55 -5.27
N ARG A 466 -7.08 -18.47 -4.79
CA ARG A 466 -8.52 -18.25 -4.62
C ARG A 466 -8.82 -17.66 -3.25
N VAL A 467 -8.94 -16.33 -3.20
CA VAL A 467 -9.34 -15.57 -2.00
C VAL A 467 -10.43 -14.55 -2.35
N PRO A 468 -11.18 -14.02 -1.36
CA PRO A 468 -11.96 -12.80 -1.54
C PRO A 468 -11.09 -11.67 -2.07
N PHE A 469 -11.63 -10.94 -3.05
CA PHE A 469 -10.89 -9.92 -3.79
C PHE A 469 -11.68 -8.61 -3.86
N MET A 470 -11.00 -7.50 -3.62
CA MET A 470 -11.53 -6.16 -3.87
C MET A 470 -10.63 -5.46 -4.89
N ILE A 471 -11.21 -4.81 -5.88
CA ILE A 471 -10.47 -4.12 -6.94
C ILE A 471 -11.21 -2.86 -7.36
N GLY A 472 -10.49 -1.83 -7.77
CA GLY A 472 -11.12 -0.63 -8.27
C GLY A 472 -10.14 0.39 -8.79
N THR A 473 -10.68 1.48 -9.33
CA THR A 473 -9.92 2.52 -10.02
C THR A 473 -10.28 3.90 -9.50
N MET A 474 -9.50 4.89 -9.92
CA MET A 474 -9.87 6.29 -9.88
C MET A 474 -10.75 6.64 -11.09
N LYS A 475 -11.32 7.84 -11.10
CA LYS A 475 -12.10 8.34 -12.24
C LYS A 475 -11.21 8.81 -13.39
N ASN A 476 -10.05 9.40 -13.08
CA ASN A 476 -9.14 10.08 -14.02
C ASN A 476 -7.71 9.52 -13.92
N GLU A 477 -7.58 8.18 -13.98
CA GLU A 477 -6.30 7.46 -13.81
C GLU A 477 -5.17 8.00 -14.71
N GLY A 478 -5.43 8.17 -16.00
CA GLY A 478 -4.42 8.48 -17.00
C GLY A 478 -3.92 9.92 -16.97
N ASN A 479 -4.69 10.86 -16.42
CA ASN A 479 -4.42 12.30 -16.50
C ASN A 479 -3.07 12.68 -15.88
N GLY A 480 -2.74 12.13 -14.70
CA GLY A 480 -1.50 12.43 -13.98
C GLY A 480 -0.21 11.98 -14.69
N PHE A 481 -0.33 11.15 -15.73
CA PHE A 481 0.82 10.59 -16.43
C PHE A 481 1.21 11.35 -17.71
N LEU A 482 0.36 12.26 -18.20
CA LEU A 482 0.64 13.06 -19.40
C LEU A 482 1.93 13.90 -19.31
N PRO A 483 2.33 14.47 -18.16
CA PRO A 483 3.64 15.10 -18.01
C PRO A 483 4.82 14.19 -18.36
N SER A 484 4.70 12.86 -18.17
CA SER A 484 5.75 11.90 -18.53
C SER A 484 5.96 11.79 -20.04
N LEU A 485 4.98 12.23 -20.83
CA LEU A 485 5.05 12.38 -22.29
C LEU A 485 5.50 13.79 -22.71
N GLY A 486 5.93 14.64 -21.76
CA GLY A 486 6.30 16.03 -22.01
C GLY A 486 5.12 17.00 -22.10
N GLN A 487 3.91 16.57 -21.71
CA GLN A 487 2.69 17.37 -21.84
C GLN A 487 2.34 18.12 -20.54
N THR A 488 3.24 19.03 -20.13
CA THR A 488 3.09 19.84 -18.90
C THR A 488 2.26 21.12 -19.09
N THR A 489 1.81 21.39 -20.32
CA THR A 489 0.95 22.52 -20.68
C THR A 489 -0.05 22.05 -21.73
N PRO A 490 -1.14 22.80 -22.00
CA PRO A 490 -2.07 22.46 -23.05
C PRO A 490 -1.38 22.21 -24.40
N VAL A 491 -1.83 21.16 -25.08
CA VAL A 491 -1.29 20.72 -26.38
C VAL A 491 -2.36 20.81 -27.47
N ARG A 492 -1.92 20.75 -28.74
CA ARG A 492 -2.81 20.77 -29.91
C ARG A 492 -3.39 19.38 -30.18
N ASP A 493 -4.54 19.31 -30.84
CA ASP A 493 -5.27 18.06 -31.12
C ASP A 493 -4.47 17.04 -31.93
N ILE A 494 -3.52 17.49 -32.76
CA ILE A 494 -2.64 16.57 -33.50
C ILE A 494 -1.79 15.69 -32.58
N VAL A 495 -1.56 16.11 -31.33
CA VAL A 495 -0.82 15.34 -30.33
C VAL A 495 -1.62 14.12 -29.86
N PHE A 496 -2.96 14.20 -29.84
CA PHE A 496 -3.82 13.07 -29.49
C PHE A 496 -3.52 11.83 -30.34
N GLY A 497 -3.31 12.01 -31.65
CA GLY A 497 -2.98 10.89 -32.55
C GLY A 497 -1.66 10.20 -32.19
N ILE A 498 -0.66 10.96 -31.73
CA ILE A 498 0.64 10.43 -31.28
C ILE A 498 0.47 9.67 -29.96
N THR A 499 -0.29 10.24 -29.03
CA THR A 499 -0.57 9.63 -27.73
C THR A 499 -1.40 8.35 -27.88
N ALA A 500 -2.41 8.37 -28.74
CA ALA A 500 -3.21 7.19 -29.06
C ALA A 500 -2.37 6.09 -29.71
N ASP A 501 -1.44 6.43 -30.61
CA ASP A 501 -0.48 5.46 -31.16
C ASP A 501 0.46 4.90 -30.09
N ALA A 502 0.90 5.73 -29.13
CA ALA A 502 1.79 5.28 -28.05
C ALA A 502 1.12 4.34 -27.04
N PHE A 503 -0.19 4.47 -26.81
CA PHE A 503 -0.95 3.61 -25.90
C PHE A 503 -1.62 2.42 -26.60
N LEU A 504 -2.19 2.62 -27.77
CA LEU A 504 -3.01 1.63 -28.48
C LEU A 504 -2.30 1.02 -29.68
N GLY A 505 -1.27 1.69 -30.22
CA GLY A 505 -0.58 1.27 -31.42
C GLY A 505 -1.33 1.66 -32.67
N TYR A 506 -0.61 1.69 -33.78
CA TYR A 506 -1.07 2.34 -34.99
C TYR A 506 -2.43 1.86 -35.46
N GLN A 507 -2.66 0.54 -35.52
CA GLN A 507 -3.93 -0.01 -36.02
C GLN A 507 -5.11 0.35 -35.12
N ARG A 508 -4.96 0.21 -33.80
CA ARG A 508 -6.01 0.51 -32.83
C ARG A 508 -6.25 2.02 -32.72
N ALA A 509 -5.20 2.84 -32.77
CA ALA A 509 -5.30 4.29 -32.82
C ALA A 509 -6.08 4.76 -34.06
N MET A 510 -5.85 4.15 -35.22
CA MET A 510 -6.62 4.45 -36.44
C MET A 510 -8.10 4.06 -36.31
N ILE A 511 -8.42 2.94 -35.66
CA ILE A 511 -9.80 2.56 -35.36
C ILE A 511 -10.45 3.60 -34.43
N THR A 512 -9.76 3.97 -33.35
CA THR A 512 -10.22 4.97 -32.39
C THR A 512 -10.54 6.31 -33.06
N ALA A 513 -9.69 6.75 -34.00
CA ALA A 513 -9.92 7.94 -34.79
C ALA A 513 -11.08 7.77 -35.80
N ALA A 514 -11.15 6.65 -36.50
CA ALA A 514 -12.18 6.39 -37.52
C ALA A 514 -13.60 6.35 -36.94
N TYR A 515 -13.76 5.83 -35.72
CA TYR A 515 -15.04 5.81 -35.01
C TYR A 515 -15.29 7.05 -34.15
N ASN A 516 -14.36 8.02 -34.13
CA ASN A 516 -14.42 9.23 -33.31
C ASN A 516 -14.78 8.94 -31.84
N LEU A 517 -14.13 7.94 -31.24
CA LEU A 517 -14.47 7.46 -29.88
C LEU A 517 -14.14 8.47 -28.78
N TYR A 518 -13.24 9.41 -29.09
CA TYR A 518 -12.71 10.43 -28.20
C TYR A 518 -12.79 11.79 -28.89
N PRO A 519 -14.00 12.37 -29.01
CA PRO A 519 -14.15 13.67 -29.63
C PRO A 519 -13.46 14.74 -28.77
N ILE A 520 -12.71 15.62 -29.42
CA ILE A 520 -12.08 16.79 -28.81
C ILE A 520 -13.01 17.98 -29.07
N ASP A 521 -13.41 18.67 -27.99
CA ASP A 521 -14.21 19.89 -28.05
C ASP A 521 -13.29 21.09 -27.77
N ASP A 522 -12.85 21.75 -28.84
CA ASP A 522 -11.92 22.89 -28.78
C ASP A 522 -12.46 24.09 -27.99
N SER A 523 -13.76 24.11 -27.66
CA SER A 523 -14.33 25.13 -26.78
C SER A 523 -13.93 24.94 -25.31
N ILE A 524 -13.49 23.74 -24.94
CA ILE A 524 -13.02 23.41 -23.59
C ILE A 524 -11.52 23.74 -23.50
N PRO A 525 -11.09 24.58 -22.54
CA PRO A 525 -9.67 24.78 -22.28
C PRO A 525 -8.97 23.45 -22.01
N ASP A 526 -7.85 23.20 -22.70
CA ASP A 526 -7.05 21.99 -22.54
C ASP A 526 -7.76 20.67 -22.89
N ALA A 527 -8.76 20.74 -23.79
CA ALA A 527 -9.56 19.59 -24.23
C ALA A 527 -8.72 18.38 -24.67
N THR A 528 -7.62 18.60 -25.40
CA THR A 528 -6.77 17.51 -25.88
C THR A 528 -6.21 16.68 -24.72
N ARG A 529 -5.58 17.30 -23.71
CA ARG A 529 -5.01 16.53 -22.58
C ARG A 529 -6.10 15.86 -21.74
N ILE A 530 -7.27 16.50 -21.60
CA ILE A 530 -8.42 15.88 -20.91
C ILE A 530 -8.83 14.58 -21.62
N VAL A 531 -8.92 14.62 -22.95
CA VAL A 531 -9.29 13.49 -23.79
C VAL A 531 -8.19 12.42 -23.83
N GLU A 532 -6.92 12.80 -23.86
CA GLU A 532 -5.78 11.86 -23.75
C GLU A 532 -5.77 11.15 -22.40
N GLY A 533 -6.00 11.88 -21.30
CA GLY A 533 -6.11 11.30 -19.96
C GLY A 533 -7.30 10.35 -19.85
N LEU A 534 -8.42 10.68 -20.49
CA LEU A 534 -9.58 9.80 -20.58
C LEU A 534 -9.28 8.51 -21.34
N LEU A 535 -8.61 8.62 -22.50
CA LEU A 535 -8.15 7.48 -23.30
C LEU A 535 -7.26 6.54 -22.48
N ALA A 536 -6.22 7.10 -21.84
CA ALA A 536 -5.31 6.32 -21.00
C ALA A 536 -6.05 5.68 -19.81
N SER A 537 -6.99 6.39 -19.19
CA SER A 537 -7.80 5.87 -18.08
C SER A 537 -8.65 4.66 -18.49
N ASP A 538 -9.32 4.75 -19.64
CA ASP A 538 -10.16 3.66 -20.14
C ASP A 538 -9.34 2.44 -20.50
N TYR A 539 -8.23 2.68 -21.22
CA TYR A 539 -7.45 1.62 -21.84
C TYR A 539 -6.60 0.85 -20.85
N LEU A 540 -5.92 1.54 -19.93
CA LEU A 540 -4.97 0.89 -19.02
C LEU A 540 -5.61 0.41 -17.72
N TRP A 541 -6.71 1.04 -17.27
CA TRP A 541 -7.32 0.76 -15.96
C TRP A 541 -8.80 0.36 -16.04
N ILE A 542 -9.68 1.27 -16.46
CA ILE A 542 -11.13 1.16 -16.22
C ILE A 542 -11.72 -0.03 -16.95
N CYS A 543 -11.53 -0.14 -18.27
CA CYS A 543 -12.15 -1.23 -19.03
C CYS A 543 -11.49 -2.60 -18.77
N PRO A 544 -10.15 -2.73 -18.71
CA PRO A 544 -9.51 -3.98 -18.29
C PRO A 544 -9.95 -4.46 -16.90
N THR A 545 -10.18 -3.55 -15.95
CA THR A 545 -10.74 -3.91 -14.63
C THR A 545 -12.12 -4.51 -14.74
N GLN A 546 -12.98 -3.97 -15.61
CA GLN A 546 -14.30 -4.55 -15.86
C GLN A 546 -14.23 -5.92 -16.54
N PHE A 547 -13.33 -6.09 -17.51
CA PHE A 547 -13.09 -7.38 -18.14
C PHE A 547 -12.62 -8.43 -17.12
N ILE A 548 -11.62 -8.09 -16.30
CA ILE A 548 -11.04 -8.99 -15.30
C ILE A 548 -12.04 -9.31 -14.20
N THR A 549 -12.84 -8.34 -13.72
CA THR A 549 -13.87 -8.58 -12.70
C THR A 549 -14.97 -9.51 -13.19
N LYS A 550 -15.39 -9.37 -14.46
CA LYS A 550 -16.34 -10.30 -15.11
C LYS A 550 -15.75 -11.71 -15.24
N ALA A 551 -14.50 -11.82 -15.70
CA ALA A 551 -13.81 -13.11 -15.80
C ALA A 551 -13.62 -13.76 -14.42
N TRP A 552 -13.22 -13.00 -13.41
CA TRP A 552 -13.03 -13.48 -12.04
C TRP A 552 -14.33 -14.01 -11.44
N ALA A 553 -15.42 -13.22 -11.53
CA ALA A 553 -16.72 -13.60 -11.00
C ALA A 553 -17.27 -14.89 -11.64
N THR A 554 -16.99 -15.10 -12.93
CA THR A 554 -17.49 -16.27 -13.67
C THR A 554 -16.60 -17.50 -13.52
N GLN A 555 -15.27 -17.34 -13.49
CA GLN A 555 -14.30 -18.45 -13.50
C GLN A 555 -13.77 -18.82 -12.11
N VAL A 556 -13.41 -17.83 -11.29
CA VAL A 556 -12.76 -18.06 -9.98
C VAL A 556 -13.78 -18.28 -8.87
N LYS A 557 -14.91 -17.57 -8.92
CA LYS A 557 -16.08 -17.74 -8.03
C LYS A 557 -15.74 -17.56 -6.53
N THR A 558 -14.91 -16.59 -6.19
CA THR A 558 -14.73 -16.09 -4.82
C THR A 558 -15.46 -14.76 -4.63
N PRO A 559 -15.76 -14.32 -3.39
CA PRO A 559 -16.32 -13.00 -3.15
C PRO A 559 -15.50 -11.91 -3.84
N LEU A 560 -16.16 -11.08 -4.65
CA LEU A 560 -15.54 -10.01 -5.43
C LEU A 560 -16.29 -8.71 -5.17
N TYR A 561 -15.55 -7.63 -4.97
CA TYR A 561 -16.09 -6.28 -4.80
C TYR A 561 -15.37 -5.31 -5.74
N HIS A 562 -16.13 -4.59 -6.55
CA HIS A 562 -15.61 -3.60 -7.48
C HIS A 562 -16.01 -2.19 -7.04
N TYR A 563 -15.08 -1.24 -7.03
CA TYR A 563 -15.33 0.18 -6.76
C TYR A 563 -14.70 1.11 -7.80
N GLN A 564 -15.17 2.37 -7.79
CA GLN A 564 -14.47 3.50 -8.40
C GLN A 564 -14.54 4.71 -7.46
N PHE A 565 -13.44 5.42 -7.28
CA PHE A 565 -13.45 6.72 -6.60
C PHE A 565 -13.99 7.81 -7.52
N GLN A 566 -15.05 8.49 -7.08
CA GLN A 566 -15.61 9.69 -7.73
C GLN A 566 -15.14 10.99 -7.07
N ARG A 567 -14.56 10.87 -5.87
CA ARG A 567 -13.93 11.93 -5.09
C ARG A 567 -12.69 11.34 -4.44
N ALA A 568 -11.61 12.11 -4.36
CA ALA A 568 -10.43 11.74 -3.61
C ALA A 568 -9.82 12.95 -2.90
N TYR A 569 -8.69 12.72 -2.24
CA TYR A 569 -7.94 13.76 -1.56
C TYR A 569 -7.31 14.72 -2.59
N SER A 570 -7.48 16.03 -2.41
CA SER A 570 -6.88 17.04 -3.29
C SER A 570 -5.84 17.86 -2.53
N PRO A 571 -4.52 17.59 -2.71
CA PRO A 571 -3.47 18.38 -2.08
C PRO A 571 -3.34 19.78 -2.73
N THR A 572 -2.71 20.74 -2.04
CA THR A 572 -2.49 22.08 -2.63
C THR A 572 -1.53 22.07 -3.80
N ARG A 573 -0.68 21.05 -3.88
CA ARG A 573 0.26 20.80 -4.99
C ARG A 573 0.01 19.39 -5.54
N PRO A 574 -0.93 19.24 -6.49
CA PRO A 574 -1.12 17.95 -7.15
C PRO A 574 0.14 17.56 -7.93
N VAL A 575 0.30 16.26 -8.17
CA VAL A 575 1.44 15.69 -8.91
C VAL A 575 1.55 16.27 -10.33
N SER A 576 0.43 16.71 -10.90
CA SER A 576 0.36 17.38 -12.19
C SER A 576 -0.68 18.50 -12.17
N ASP A 577 -0.44 19.54 -12.96
CA ASP A 577 -1.37 20.65 -13.20
C ASP A 577 -2.75 20.18 -13.64
N ILE A 578 -2.81 19.17 -14.53
CA ILE A 578 -4.08 18.65 -15.05
C ILE A 578 -4.91 17.91 -13.98
N CYS A 579 -4.27 17.44 -12.90
CA CYS A 579 -4.96 16.75 -11.82
C CYS A 579 -5.66 17.70 -10.84
N HIS A 580 -5.44 19.00 -10.94
CA HIS A 580 -6.10 19.96 -10.07
C HIS A 580 -7.64 19.93 -10.27
N GLY A 581 -8.36 19.39 -9.29
CA GLY A 581 -9.82 19.25 -9.36
C GLY A 581 -10.32 17.97 -10.07
N LEU A 582 -9.42 17.07 -10.45
CA LEU A 582 -9.75 15.73 -10.93
C LEU A 582 -9.54 14.69 -9.83
N VAL A 583 -9.85 13.43 -10.13
CA VAL A 583 -9.61 12.27 -9.25
C VAL A 583 -8.59 11.38 -9.94
N CYS A 584 -7.33 11.76 -9.80
CA CYS A 584 -6.20 11.15 -10.49
C CYS A 584 -5.67 9.90 -9.79
N HIS A 585 -4.83 9.15 -10.50
CA HIS A 585 -4.14 7.96 -10.01
C HIS A 585 -3.42 8.23 -8.68
N GLY A 586 -3.66 7.38 -7.69
CA GLY A 586 -3.05 7.46 -6.35
C GLY A 586 -3.69 8.46 -5.38
N ASP A 587 -4.67 9.28 -5.80
CA ASP A 587 -5.31 10.26 -4.90
C ASP A 587 -6.11 9.59 -3.75
N ASP A 588 -6.40 8.30 -3.86
CA ASP A 588 -7.03 7.50 -2.81
C ASP A 588 -6.10 7.18 -1.65
N ILE A 589 -4.77 7.20 -1.83
CA ILE A 589 -3.79 6.86 -0.78
C ILE A 589 -4.03 7.69 0.49
N GLY A 590 -4.16 9.01 0.32
CA GLY A 590 -4.40 9.93 1.44
C GLY A 590 -5.72 9.64 2.16
N ILE A 591 -6.73 9.17 1.42
CA ILE A 591 -8.05 8.80 1.96
C ILE A 591 -8.01 7.43 2.65
N VAL A 592 -7.31 6.44 2.11
CA VAL A 592 -7.22 5.07 2.66
C VAL A 592 -6.44 5.06 3.98
N PHE A 593 -5.34 5.81 4.07
CA PHE A 593 -4.51 5.87 5.27
C PHE A 593 -4.87 7.02 6.23
N ALA A 594 -5.59 8.03 5.76
CA ALA A 594 -5.77 9.31 6.47
C ALA A 594 -4.43 9.93 6.90
N SER A 595 -3.37 9.75 6.10
CA SER A 595 -2.02 10.22 6.44
C SER A 595 -1.91 11.75 6.51
N PRO A 596 -2.60 12.58 5.68
CA PRO A 596 -2.54 14.04 5.84
C PRO A 596 -3.00 14.52 7.21
N ALA A 597 -3.95 13.83 7.85
CA ALA A 597 -4.46 14.15 9.18
C ALA A 597 -3.37 14.09 10.28
N VAL A 598 -2.25 13.38 10.03
CA VAL A 598 -1.12 13.26 10.96
C VAL A 598 0.11 14.08 10.56
N LEU A 599 0.24 14.53 9.30
CA LEU A 599 1.40 15.28 8.80
C LEU A 599 1.51 16.71 9.39
N ASN A 600 0.44 17.23 10.00
CA ASN A 600 0.40 18.53 10.69
C ASN A 600 0.97 19.70 9.85
N ASN A 601 0.72 19.70 8.55
CA ASN A 601 1.16 20.73 7.60
C ASN A 601 -0.03 21.15 6.71
N PRO A 602 -1.00 21.92 7.25
CA PRO A 602 -2.25 22.23 6.55
C PRO A 602 -2.07 23.14 5.33
N SER A 603 -0.93 23.84 5.21
CA SER A 603 -0.60 24.65 4.03
C SER A 603 -0.29 23.81 2.79
N GLU A 604 0.32 22.65 3.00
CA GLU A 604 0.75 21.76 1.91
C GLU A 604 -0.20 20.58 1.75
N TYR A 605 -0.69 20.08 2.88
CA TYR A 605 -1.60 18.95 2.97
C TYR A 605 -2.84 19.38 3.77
N PRO A 606 -3.74 20.20 3.17
CA PRO A 606 -5.00 20.56 3.82
C PRO A 606 -5.77 19.28 4.13
N TRP A 607 -6.52 19.24 5.23
CA TRP A 607 -7.36 18.09 5.56
C TRP A 607 -8.70 18.60 6.09
N THR A 608 -9.75 18.42 5.30
CA THR A 608 -11.08 18.94 5.60
C THR A 608 -11.94 17.92 6.33
N SER A 609 -13.06 18.36 6.90
CA SER A 609 -14.07 17.45 7.46
C SER A 609 -14.68 16.51 6.43
N ASP A 610 -14.75 16.94 5.17
CA ASP A 610 -15.23 16.13 4.05
C ASP A 610 -14.22 15.04 3.70
N ASP A 611 -12.91 15.36 3.70
CA ASP A 611 -11.86 14.36 3.52
C ASP A 611 -11.87 13.34 4.66
N ALA A 612 -12.03 13.81 5.91
CA ALA A 612 -12.19 12.94 7.06
C ALA A 612 -13.44 12.05 6.94
N ALA A 613 -14.57 12.59 6.46
CA ALA A 613 -15.80 11.82 6.26
C ALA A 613 -15.66 10.74 5.19
N LEU A 614 -15.08 11.08 4.04
CA LEU A 614 -14.79 10.12 2.97
C LEU A 614 -13.79 9.05 3.46
N SER A 615 -12.74 9.49 4.17
CA SER A 615 -11.72 8.60 4.71
C SER A 615 -12.29 7.62 5.75
N ARG A 616 -13.20 8.05 6.63
CA ARG A 616 -13.89 7.14 7.56
C ARG A 616 -14.62 6.03 6.80
N GLN A 617 -15.37 6.40 5.77
CA GLN A 617 -16.10 5.43 4.95
C GLN A 617 -15.16 4.44 4.27
N VAL A 618 -14.12 4.92 3.60
CA VAL A 618 -13.17 4.09 2.87
C VAL A 618 -12.38 3.20 3.83
N MET A 619 -11.78 3.79 4.86
CA MET A 619 -10.96 3.09 5.83
C MET A 619 -11.77 2.00 6.56
N ASP A 620 -13.00 2.31 7.00
CA ASP A 620 -13.84 1.33 7.70
C ASP A 620 -14.19 0.13 6.80
N ARG A 621 -14.33 0.34 5.48
CA ARG A 621 -14.58 -0.75 4.52
C ARG A 621 -13.35 -1.61 4.27
N TRP A 622 -12.16 -1.00 4.13
CA TRP A 622 -10.89 -1.72 4.03
C TRP A 622 -10.65 -2.57 5.29
N ILE A 623 -10.86 -1.98 6.46
CA ILE A 623 -10.78 -2.66 7.75
C ILE A 623 -11.81 -3.79 7.82
N ALA A 624 -13.08 -3.53 7.50
CA ALA A 624 -14.13 -4.55 7.54
C ALA A 624 -13.80 -5.73 6.63
N PHE A 625 -13.31 -5.48 5.42
CA PHE A 625 -12.88 -6.52 4.49
C PHE A 625 -11.75 -7.36 5.10
N GLY A 626 -10.75 -6.70 5.70
CA GLY A 626 -9.64 -7.38 6.38
C GLY A 626 -10.07 -8.19 7.62
N VAL A 627 -10.94 -7.64 8.45
CA VAL A 627 -11.41 -8.24 9.71
C VAL A 627 -12.33 -9.43 9.45
N THR A 628 -13.30 -9.28 8.55
CA THR A 628 -14.25 -10.34 8.19
C THR A 628 -13.61 -11.42 7.31
N GLY A 629 -12.48 -11.09 6.67
CA GLY A 629 -11.83 -11.95 5.70
C GLY A 629 -12.58 -12.00 4.38
N GLY A 630 -13.19 -10.89 3.95
CA GLY A 630 -13.76 -10.80 2.60
C GLY A 630 -15.07 -10.02 2.44
N ASN A 631 -15.58 -9.31 3.45
CA ASN A 631 -16.80 -8.50 3.34
C ASN A 631 -16.52 -7.03 3.75
N PRO A 632 -16.63 -6.06 2.83
CA PRO A 632 -16.35 -4.66 3.11
C PRO A 632 -17.52 -3.92 3.77
N ASN A 633 -18.64 -4.59 4.08
CA ASN A 633 -19.78 -3.94 4.70
C ASN A 633 -19.59 -3.74 6.20
N THR A 634 -19.87 -2.53 6.65
CA THR A 634 -19.85 -2.11 8.05
C THR A 634 -21.29 -2.14 8.62
N SER A 635 -21.54 -1.54 9.78
CA SER A 635 -22.91 -1.27 10.25
C SER A 635 -23.70 -0.38 9.27
N ASP A 636 -24.99 -0.19 9.49
CA ASP A 636 -25.97 0.49 8.60
C ASP A 636 -25.70 1.98 8.27
N GLU A 637 -24.49 2.50 8.53
CA GLU A 637 -24.08 3.89 8.27
C GLU A 637 -23.89 4.20 6.77
N TYR A 638 -23.51 3.19 5.97
CA TYR A 638 -23.27 3.34 4.53
C TYR A 638 -24.16 2.39 3.72
N PRO A 639 -24.52 2.73 2.47
CA PRO A 639 -25.22 1.81 1.58
C PRO A 639 -24.51 0.46 1.49
N ALA A 640 -25.28 -0.62 1.49
CA ALA A 640 -24.72 -1.95 1.32
C ALA A 640 -23.94 -2.04 0.00
N TRP A 641 -22.70 -2.51 0.08
CA TRP A 641 -21.87 -2.82 -1.07
C TRP A 641 -22.17 -4.26 -1.49
N PRO A 642 -22.86 -4.49 -2.63
CA PRO A 642 -23.16 -5.82 -3.09
C PRO A 642 -21.90 -6.54 -3.57
N LEU A 643 -21.94 -7.87 -3.52
CA LEU A 643 -21.00 -8.69 -4.29
C LEU A 643 -21.10 -8.32 -5.77
N TYR A 644 -19.97 -8.30 -6.46
CA TYR A 644 -19.93 -8.08 -7.89
C TYR A 644 -20.67 -9.21 -8.61
N ASP A 645 -21.67 -8.81 -9.39
CA ASP A 645 -22.46 -9.69 -10.24
C ASP A 645 -22.07 -9.44 -11.70
N ALA A 646 -21.67 -10.49 -12.43
CA ALA A 646 -21.20 -10.36 -13.81
C ALA A 646 -22.28 -9.91 -14.81
N THR A 647 -23.56 -10.05 -14.46
CA THR A 647 -24.70 -9.60 -15.27
C THR A 647 -25.03 -8.14 -14.98
N LYS A 648 -25.11 -7.77 -13.69
CA LYS A 648 -25.43 -6.40 -13.26
C LYS A 648 -24.23 -5.46 -13.33
N GLN A 649 -23.01 -5.99 -13.29
CA GLN A 649 -21.74 -5.26 -13.29
C GLN A 649 -21.75 -4.12 -12.25
N SER A 650 -22.08 -4.48 -11.01
CA SER A 650 -22.29 -3.51 -9.94
C SER A 650 -20.96 -2.95 -9.40
N ILE A 651 -20.85 -1.63 -9.34
CA ILE A 651 -19.63 -0.92 -8.91
C ILE A 651 -19.99 0.08 -7.81
N TYR A 652 -19.26 0.03 -6.69
CA TYR A 652 -19.43 0.97 -5.59
C TYR A 652 -18.70 2.28 -5.91
N MET A 653 -19.44 3.38 -5.90
CA MET A 653 -18.93 4.70 -6.28
C MET A 653 -18.61 5.48 -5.01
N PHE A 654 -17.33 5.60 -4.68
CA PHE A 654 -16.88 6.34 -3.50
C PHE A 654 -17.02 7.84 -3.69
N ASP A 655 -17.83 8.45 -2.84
CA ASP A 655 -18.08 9.89 -2.73
C ASP A 655 -18.58 10.15 -1.30
N LEU A 656 -18.76 11.42 -0.90
CA LEU A 656 -19.41 11.79 0.38
C LEU A 656 -20.79 11.13 0.52
N LYS A 657 -21.51 11.00 -0.61
CA LYS A 657 -22.75 10.24 -0.73
C LYS A 657 -22.53 9.11 -1.72
N PRO A 658 -22.12 7.92 -1.25
CA PRO A 658 -21.77 6.83 -2.14
C PRO A 658 -23.01 6.28 -2.85
N THR A 659 -22.79 5.78 -4.06
CA THR A 659 -23.84 5.18 -4.89
C THR A 659 -23.39 3.82 -5.44
N ILE A 660 -24.33 3.04 -5.98
CA ILE A 660 -24.02 1.82 -6.73
C ILE A 660 -24.32 2.07 -8.20
N SER A 661 -23.30 2.00 -9.05
CA SER A 661 -23.49 1.96 -10.50
C SER A 661 -23.81 0.54 -10.95
N THR A 662 -24.69 0.39 -11.95
CA THR A 662 -25.02 -0.89 -12.60
C THR A 662 -24.87 -0.76 -14.11
N GLY A 663 -24.45 -1.83 -14.77
CA GLY A 663 -24.17 -1.85 -16.21
C GLY A 663 -22.73 -1.54 -16.55
N GLY A 664 -21.83 -1.48 -15.56
CA GLY A 664 -20.43 -1.14 -15.75
C GLY A 664 -20.19 0.36 -15.94
N LEU A 665 -18.92 0.73 -16.08
CA LEU A 665 -18.46 2.06 -16.46
C LEU A 665 -18.28 2.10 -17.97
N ARG A 666 -18.80 3.16 -18.61
CA ARG A 666 -18.67 3.38 -20.06
C ARG A 666 -19.00 2.14 -20.91
N PRO A 667 -20.19 1.52 -20.73
CA PRO A 667 -20.51 0.21 -21.30
C PRO A 667 -20.38 0.10 -22.82
N GLN A 668 -20.74 1.16 -23.55
CA GLN A 668 -20.60 1.19 -25.01
C GLN A 668 -19.13 1.16 -25.43
N PHE A 669 -18.28 1.91 -24.73
CA PHE A 669 -16.87 2.00 -25.04
C PHE A 669 -16.14 0.71 -24.62
N CYS A 670 -16.25 0.29 -23.37
CA CYS A 670 -15.60 -0.93 -22.92
C CYS A 670 -16.13 -2.15 -23.69
N GLY A 671 -17.43 -2.22 -23.99
CA GLY A 671 -17.98 -3.27 -24.85
C GLY A 671 -17.41 -3.28 -26.28
N PHE A 672 -17.14 -2.10 -26.86
CA PHE A 672 -16.43 -2.00 -28.14
C PHE A 672 -14.98 -2.47 -28.01
N MET A 673 -14.26 -2.02 -26.96
CA MET A 673 -12.89 -2.45 -26.68
C MET A 673 -12.80 -3.99 -26.55
N ASP A 674 -13.69 -4.61 -25.78
CA ASP A 674 -13.80 -6.07 -25.61
C ASP A 674 -13.89 -6.81 -26.96
N GLN A 675 -14.69 -6.29 -27.90
CA GLN A 675 -15.06 -6.98 -29.14
C GLN A 675 -14.15 -6.66 -30.31
N ALA A 676 -13.90 -5.38 -30.54
CA ALA A 676 -13.24 -4.86 -31.74
C ALA A 676 -11.73 -4.75 -31.57
N LEU A 677 -11.26 -4.36 -30.37
CA LEU A 677 -9.84 -4.14 -30.11
C LEU A 677 -9.20 -5.33 -29.40
N LYS A 678 -9.99 -6.05 -28.59
CA LYS A 678 -9.63 -7.19 -27.73
C LYS A 678 -8.52 -6.84 -26.74
N TYR A 679 -8.75 -7.04 -25.45
CA TYR A 679 -7.64 -7.07 -24.49
C TYR A 679 -6.81 -8.30 -24.76
N ASP A 680 -5.69 -8.10 -25.44
CA ASP A 680 -4.61 -9.07 -25.55
C ASP A 680 -3.66 -8.97 -24.37
N PHE A 681 -3.84 -7.98 -23.48
CA PHE A 681 -2.93 -7.66 -22.40
C PHE A 681 -1.51 -7.55 -22.96
N GLN A 682 -1.35 -7.04 -24.16
CA GLN A 682 -0.09 -6.80 -24.84
C GLN A 682 -0.32 -5.51 -25.60
N LEU A 683 0.61 -4.56 -25.59
CA LEU A 683 0.30 -3.31 -26.26
C LEU A 683 0.09 -3.54 -27.76
N TYR A 684 0.92 -4.40 -28.38
CA TYR A 684 0.87 -4.71 -29.82
C TYR A 684 1.16 -6.19 -30.09
N VAL A 685 0.20 -6.91 -30.71
CA VAL A 685 0.46 -8.19 -31.41
C VAL A 685 0.05 -8.09 -32.87
#